data_AF-A0A2S8GJT9-F1
#
_entry.id   AF-A0A2S8GJT9-F1
#
_cell.length_a   1.000
_cell.length_b   1.000
_cell.length_c   1.000
_cell.angle_alpha   90.00
_cell.angle_beta   90.00
_cell.angle_gamma   90.00
#
_symmetry.space_group_name_H-M   'P 1'
#
loop_
_entity.id
_entity.type
_entity.pdbx_description
1 polymer ?
#
loop_
_entity_poly.entity_id
_entity_poly.type
_entity_poly.pdbx_seq_one_letter_code
_entity_poly.pdbx_strand_id
1 'polypeptide(L)'
;MLPPEFAIILFAGFVFASAATIALVRASQARVAPLTAKSAARRRHQPHEVETLEVREVFDASGVELEGENLFINGQVYTNVDLVALAKAITDSGAKFYGAVWCPHCTEQKELFGDGGEYLPFIEVTNPDRTLNDLGTSLSITKLPTWVFANGTRVEGTLTISQLVQYTGVAVPTSTTPYLAEIAPITLYAGEPLMLSLDGYSPTGEPLTYTVTSSTGTVLSEVRQETRSLRITVKNFGVMEFQLMEDYANLATEQIIALVESGFYDGLIFHRVIDNFVIQGGDPLGTGTGSSPLADFDDQYDYDLRYNRSGVLGMAKSYDDTNNSQFFITEGAQRTSLDFRYTIFGYMTEGEAVREAISQVPTTTSDYPITDVVIEKIEVFQDTENALVKLNTFITGITGSDTLTITATDASGHSFSRNVSVAYFPYSANKVAYLGAIPDMIVNPGSVVTYQLVGYDPNGDSVKFLDKAGLDTQGITYQTHDSAGLIYSVDKNTGILTIQAPSTFRGEAQIIVAAYDYLTTSSSNYDFQIINISASANPILANDSFDMIAGTMNELTPLSNDTASAPSFDLSTFQLLDAPANIQLSVQNGVVSYSAPVGYSGTFTLRYSVSNIYGAAGTEAFMTINVVPNTAAVAGDDSYQIDVDSVAILDVLSNDRSNKFLTTNNGMSIVAFSSSAAGAVISIEDGKIRYAPAAGFTGLDTFTYTVTNGTSTAVAKVTVSVLEIEDIGVTVSREKTDGVSIDALPLSDAYLNEWDSFWVEVWVNSDRISSQGVSAAALDMQFVPGLYDATAIEAGADFQFNTAPTIDNETGAITGLDASAISSGLGSGQRVLLARVRFQPSQTGGLSVGSDGIPFDAFFSISQAQIQAPDTDLVDAQVTALPGTKILPVVYDLNDDGKIDLADVFAFRDIYVAGTTSGSTAGDFDGSGFVSTYDLSLLVRELGETQATVSAGSKIAYDFAYLANALAETPLTTSASAAGTPDTLDAEAVQPVFDAAAAIISDAYEQLGIFNYVVTTNFQIVDLPGSQLSYRNNGTIFLDIDAAGLGWFVDSTPTLNEEFTAAGTNSWQAILNGDADGKIDLLTVILHEMIGGNADESDLFATSLDPSVRLLFAAENLPIFQLVDPALVDQAMSENA
;
A
#
# COMPACT_ATOMS: atom_id res chain seq x y z
N MET A 1 15.19 -2.51 -20.26
CA MET A 1 14.70 -2.88 -18.98
C MET A 1 13.18 -2.53 -18.77
N LEU A 2 12.69 -1.42 -18.17
CA LEU A 2 11.35 -1.18 -17.49
C LEU A 2 11.01 -1.91 -16.14
N PRO A 3 10.99 -1.20 -14.98
CA PRO A 3 10.61 -1.74 -13.67
C PRO A 3 9.21 -2.39 -13.70
N PRO A 4 8.97 -3.46 -12.89
CA PRO A 4 7.75 -4.28 -12.94
C PRO A 4 6.43 -3.49 -12.72
N GLU A 5 6.49 -2.31 -12.09
CA GLU A 5 5.35 -1.43 -11.80
C GLU A 5 4.90 -0.60 -13.02
N PHE A 6 5.83 -0.13 -13.86
CA PHE A 6 5.51 0.58 -15.11
C PHE A 6 5.08 -0.39 -16.22
N ALA A 7 5.60 -1.62 -16.21
CA ALA A 7 5.19 -2.65 -17.16
C ALA A 7 3.68 -2.95 -17.03
N ILE A 8 3.12 -2.89 -15.82
CA ILE A 8 1.70 -3.13 -15.49
C ILE A 8 0.79 -2.00 -15.96
N ILE A 9 1.18 -0.73 -15.74
CA ILE A 9 0.37 0.43 -16.18
C ILE A 9 0.46 0.59 -17.71
N LEU A 10 1.62 0.33 -18.32
CA LEU A 10 1.74 0.26 -19.78
C LEU A 10 1.02 -0.95 -20.39
N PHE A 11 1.01 -2.13 -19.75
CA PHE A 11 0.22 -3.28 -20.20
C PHE A 11 -1.28 -2.99 -20.07
N ALA A 12 -1.73 -2.41 -18.96
CA ALA A 12 -3.11 -1.98 -18.78
C ALA A 12 -3.50 -0.94 -19.84
N GLY A 13 -2.66 0.06 -20.10
CA GLY A 13 -2.86 1.06 -21.17
C GLY A 13 -2.89 0.49 -22.59
N PHE A 14 -2.01 -0.47 -22.92
CA PHE A 14 -1.98 -1.15 -24.23
C PHE A 14 -3.14 -2.13 -24.41
N VAL A 15 -3.56 -2.81 -23.35
CA VAL A 15 -4.74 -3.69 -23.36
C VAL A 15 -6.03 -2.85 -23.41
N PHE A 16 -6.08 -1.66 -22.81
CA PHE A 16 -7.19 -0.70 -22.95
C PHE A 16 -7.40 -0.23 -24.40
N ALA A 17 -6.32 0.07 -25.13
CA ALA A 17 -6.41 0.41 -26.55
C ALA A 17 -6.88 -0.79 -27.41
N SER A 18 -6.60 -2.02 -26.97
CA SER A 18 -6.99 -3.26 -27.66
C SER A 18 -8.42 -3.70 -27.32
N ALA A 19 -8.85 -3.56 -26.06
CA ALA A 19 -10.17 -3.92 -25.54
C ALA A 19 -11.25 -2.94 -26.00
N ALA A 20 -10.96 -1.62 -26.05
CA ALA A 20 -11.86 -0.64 -26.67
C ALA A 20 -12.12 -0.94 -28.15
N THR A 21 -11.11 -1.49 -28.84
CA THR A 21 -11.22 -1.93 -30.25
C THR A 21 -12.02 -3.23 -30.38
N ILE A 22 -11.92 -4.16 -29.42
CA ILE A 22 -12.67 -5.43 -29.40
C ILE A 22 -14.14 -5.23 -28.97
N ALA A 23 -14.43 -4.33 -28.03
CA ALA A 23 -15.77 -3.96 -27.60
C ALA A 23 -16.57 -3.28 -28.74
N LEU A 24 -15.91 -2.41 -29.53
CA LEU A 24 -16.51 -1.84 -30.75
C LEU A 24 -16.75 -2.90 -31.85
N VAL A 25 -15.92 -3.94 -31.91
CA VAL A 25 -16.09 -5.03 -32.89
C VAL A 25 -17.20 -6.02 -32.47
N ARG A 26 -17.37 -6.30 -31.18
CA ARG A 26 -18.41 -7.21 -30.64
C ARG A 26 -19.82 -6.62 -30.66
N ALA A 27 -19.98 -5.30 -30.50
CA ALA A 27 -21.29 -4.64 -30.55
C ALA A 27 -21.95 -4.62 -31.96
N SER A 28 -21.27 -5.07 -33.01
CA SER A 28 -21.71 -4.87 -34.41
C SER A 28 -22.20 -6.11 -35.18
N GLN A 29 -22.26 -7.30 -34.57
CA GLN A 29 -22.67 -8.52 -35.29
C GLN A 29 -24.07 -9.02 -34.95
N ALA A 30 -25.12 -8.44 -35.58
CA ALA A 30 -26.33 -9.18 -35.95
C ALA A 30 -27.21 -8.49 -37.03
N ARG A 31 -27.13 -9.05 -38.24
CA ARG A 31 -28.17 -9.27 -39.26
C ARG A 31 -28.54 -8.22 -40.35
N VAL A 32 -27.92 -8.47 -41.52
CA VAL A 32 -28.48 -8.71 -42.89
C VAL A 32 -29.27 -7.62 -43.65
N ALA A 33 -28.73 -7.16 -44.82
CA ALA A 33 -29.20 -7.51 -46.19
C ALA A 33 -28.50 -6.69 -47.30
N PRO A 34 -28.25 -7.27 -48.50
CA PRO A 34 -27.54 -6.62 -49.59
C PRO A 34 -28.50 -5.87 -50.53
N LEU A 35 -28.13 -4.70 -51.08
CA LEU A 35 -28.70 -4.14 -52.34
C LEU A 35 -27.91 -2.92 -52.87
N THR A 36 -27.16 -3.18 -53.95
CA THR A 36 -26.97 -2.37 -55.18
C THR A 36 -26.88 -0.83 -55.14
N ALA A 37 -25.67 -0.35 -55.43
CA ALA A 37 -25.27 0.68 -56.42
C ALA A 37 -26.18 1.90 -56.69
N LYS A 38 -25.62 3.11 -56.48
CA LYS A 38 -25.46 4.10 -57.56
C LYS A 38 -24.39 5.16 -57.25
N SER A 39 -23.61 5.39 -58.29
CA SER A 39 -22.53 6.36 -58.49
C SER A 39 -22.80 7.80 -58.06
N ALA A 40 -21.77 8.46 -57.52
CA ALA A 40 -21.32 9.77 -58.00
C ALA A 40 -19.84 9.98 -57.65
N ALA A 41 -19.01 10.05 -58.69
CA ALA A 41 -17.58 10.33 -58.61
C ALA A 41 -17.30 11.83 -58.41
N ARG A 42 -16.28 12.18 -57.61
CA ARG A 42 -15.18 13.05 -58.06
C ARG A 42 -13.99 13.13 -57.07
N ARG A 43 -12.86 12.57 -57.55
CA ARG A 43 -11.44 13.02 -57.47
C ARG A 43 -10.85 13.26 -56.08
N ARG A 44 -10.11 12.30 -55.50
CA ARG A 44 -8.65 12.05 -55.63
C ARG A 44 -7.76 13.26 -55.30
N HIS A 45 -7.17 13.23 -54.09
CA HIS A 45 -5.71 13.23 -53.91
C HIS A 45 -5.34 12.38 -52.68
N GLN A 46 -4.38 11.49 -52.87
CA GLN A 46 -3.51 10.82 -51.89
C GLN A 46 -2.15 10.67 -52.62
N PRO A 47 -1.03 10.40 -51.95
CA PRO A 47 -0.66 10.60 -50.54
C PRO A 47 0.73 11.26 -50.41
N HIS A 48 1.17 11.59 -49.20
CA HIS A 48 2.60 11.48 -48.84
C HIS A 48 2.68 10.80 -47.48
N GLU A 49 3.25 9.60 -47.50
CA GLU A 49 3.82 8.92 -46.34
C GLU A 49 4.87 9.84 -45.71
N VAL A 50 4.81 10.01 -44.40
CA VAL A 50 5.97 10.37 -43.59
C VAL A 50 6.27 9.10 -42.80
N GLU A 51 7.38 8.46 -43.16
CA GLU A 51 8.04 7.47 -42.31
C GLU A 51 8.29 8.12 -40.94
N THR A 52 7.61 7.63 -39.92
CA THR A 52 8.00 7.83 -38.53
C THR A 52 9.30 7.07 -38.33
N LEU A 53 10.41 7.80 -38.22
CA LEU A 53 11.66 7.27 -37.69
C LEU A 53 11.41 6.89 -36.23
N GLU A 54 11.65 5.62 -35.92
CA GLU A 54 11.52 5.03 -34.60
C GLU A 54 12.47 5.74 -33.61
N VAL A 55 11.88 6.13 -32.49
CA VAL A 55 12.54 6.57 -31.27
C VAL A 55 13.36 5.40 -30.74
N ARG A 56 14.64 5.62 -30.48
CA ARG A 56 15.55 4.63 -29.92
C ARG A 56 15.57 4.77 -28.40
N GLU A 57 14.53 4.32 -27.72
CA GLU A 57 14.63 3.94 -26.31
C GLU A 57 15.09 2.48 -26.28
N VAL A 58 16.34 2.21 -25.89
CA VAL A 58 16.82 0.83 -25.74
C VAL A 58 16.85 0.46 -24.27
N PHE A 59 15.65 0.26 -23.74
CA PHE A 59 15.41 -0.63 -22.63
C PHE A 59 15.08 -2.02 -23.26
N ASP A 60 15.76 -3.12 -22.89
CA ASP A 60 15.21 -4.49 -23.00
C ASP A 60 13.99 -4.75 -22.08
N ALA A 61 13.59 -5.99 -21.78
CA ALA A 61 12.21 -6.29 -21.34
C ALA A 61 11.88 -6.33 -19.81
N SER A 62 12.76 -5.91 -18.89
CA SER A 62 12.64 -5.87 -17.38
C SER A 62 13.52 -4.90 -16.47
N GLY A 63 13.38 -3.58 -16.42
CA GLY A 63 14.19 -2.51 -15.70
C GLY A 63 15.27 -1.64 -16.41
N VAL A 64 16.49 -2.19 -16.48
CA VAL A 64 17.83 -1.79 -16.97
C VAL A 64 18.00 -1.04 -18.32
N GLU A 65 18.76 0.05 -18.25
CA GLU A 65 19.40 0.78 -19.36
C GLU A 65 20.58 -0.05 -19.90
N LEU A 66 20.61 -0.36 -21.21
CA LEU A 66 21.67 -1.18 -21.79
C LEU A 66 22.94 -0.34 -22.02
N GLU A 67 23.70 -0.07 -20.96
CA GLU A 67 25.01 0.56 -21.07
C GLU A 67 26.06 -0.45 -21.54
N GLY A 68 26.65 -0.13 -22.70
CA GLY A 68 27.52 -1.03 -23.46
C GLY A 68 26.84 -1.59 -24.72
N GLU A 69 26.30 -0.73 -25.60
CA GLU A 69 25.91 -1.19 -26.93
C GLU A 69 27.11 -1.80 -27.66
N ASN A 70 27.00 -3.10 -27.93
CA ASN A 70 27.80 -3.79 -28.91
C ASN A 70 27.67 -3.07 -30.26
N LEU A 71 28.77 -2.47 -30.73
CA LEU A 71 28.76 -1.79 -32.01
C LEU A 71 28.86 -2.80 -33.14
N PHE A 72 27.77 -2.94 -33.91
CA PHE A 72 27.71 -3.80 -35.08
C PHE A 72 28.15 -3.03 -36.33
N ILE A 73 29.36 -3.31 -36.80
CA ILE A 73 29.93 -2.67 -38.00
C ILE A 73 30.39 -3.76 -38.97
N ASN A 74 29.82 -3.78 -40.17
CA ASN A 74 30.15 -4.74 -41.24
C ASN A 74 30.09 -6.23 -40.83
N GLY A 75 29.19 -6.58 -39.90
CA GLY A 75 29.06 -7.95 -39.39
C GLY A 75 30.09 -8.34 -38.32
N GLN A 76 30.92 -7.41 -37.85
CA GLN A 76 31.75 -7.56 -36.65
C GLN A 76 31.10 -6.85 -35.46
N VAL A 77 31.24 -7.45 -34.28
CA VAL A 77 30.76 -6.91 -33.00
C VAL A 77 31.95 -6.31 -32.27
N TYR A 78 31.84 -5.04 -31.89
CA TYR A 78 32.82 -4.34 -31.07
C TYR A 78 32.23 -4.13 -29.67
N THR A 79 32.84 -4.77 -28.67
CA THR A 79 32.53 -4.61 -27.24
C THR A 79 33.42 -3.54 -26.62
N ASN A 80 32.93 -2.82 -25.61
CA ASN A 80 33.68 -1.82 -24.83
C ASN A 80 34.31 -0.72 -25.70
N VAL A 81 33.50 -0.12 -26.56
CA VAL A 81 33.98 0.92 -27.47
C VAL A 81 34.31 2.19 -26.68
N ASP A 82 35.50 2.72 -26.92
CA ASP A 82 35.94 3.98 -26.36
C ASP A 82 35.38 5.13 -27.20
N LEU A 83 34.21 5.65 -26.80
CA LEU A 83 33.49 6.68 -27.54
C LEU A 83 34.28 8.00 -27.64
N VAL A 84 35.07 8.33 -26.63
CA VAL A 84 35.96 9.49 -26.62
C VAL A 84 37.08 9.34 -27.65
N ALA A 85 37.78 8.21 -27.64
CA ALA A 85 38.83 7.93 -28.63
C ALA A 85 38.24 7.82 -30.05
N LEU A 86 37.02 7.29 -30.17
CA LEU A 86 36.34 7.20 -31.45
C LEU A 86 35.97 8.58 -32.02
N ALA A 87 35.42 9.47 -31.19
CA ALA A 87 35.11 10.84 -31.59
C ALA A 87 36.38 11.61 -32.02
N LYS A 88 37.48 11.47 -31.28
CA LYS A 88 38.79 12.02 -31.67
C LYS A 88 39.27 11.46 -33.01
N ALA A 89 39.16 10.15 -33.22
CA ALA A 89 39.52 9.52 -34.49
C ALA A 89 38.65 10.02 -35.66
N ILE A 90 37.34 10.23 -35.43
CA ILE A 90 36.41 10.82 -36.41
C ILE A 90 36.87 12.25 -36.76
N THR A 91 37.24 13.05 -35.77
CA THR A 91 37.78 14.40 -35.98
C THR A 91 39.07 14.38 -36.78
N ASP A 92 40.01 13.49 -36.43
CA ASP A 92 41.30 13.31 -37.11
C ASP A 92 41.15 12.78 -38.55
N SER A 93 40.05 12.08 -38.86
CA SER A 93 39.74 11.63 -40.22
C SER A 93 39.50 12.79 -41.20
N GLY A 94 39.29 14.01 -40.69
CA GLY A 94 38.98 15.20 -41.48
C GLY A 94 37.49 15.41 -41.73
N ALA A 95 36.61 14.67 -41.04
CA ALA A 95 35.18 14.90 -41.05
C ALA A 95 34.83 16.31 -40.52
N LYS A 96 33.69 16.84 -40.96
CA LYS A 96 33.14 18.13 -40.55
C LYS A 96 31.68 17.95 -40.17
N PHE A 97 31.33 18.41 -38.98
CA PHE A 97 29.99 18.32 -38.41
C PHE A 97 29.40 19.73 -38.31
N TYR A 98 28.71 20.18 -39.35
CA TYR A 98 28.11 21.51 -39.37
C TYR A 98 26.75 21.47 -38.68
N GLY A 99 26.58 22.30 -37.65
CA GLY A 99 25.39 22.30 -36.82
C GLY A 99 25.11 23.66 -36.21
N ALA A 100 24.12 23.69 -35.33
CA ALA A 100 23.90 24.82 -34.44
C ALA A 100 23.85 24.33 -32.99
N VAL A 101 24.32 25.14 -32.04
CA VAL A 101 24.28 24.77 -30.61
C VAL A 101 22.84 24.54 -30.15
N TRP A 102 21.88 25.29 -30.68
CA TRP A 102 20.45 25.12 -30.39
C TRP A 102 19.76 24.02 -31.22
N CYS A 103 20.48 23.32 -32.10
CA CYS A 103 19.87 22.34 -33.01
C CYS A 103 19.68 20.98 -32.29
N PRO A 104 18.45 20.47 -32.18
CA PRO A 104 18.13 19.25 -31.43
C PRO A 104 18.87 18.02 -31.94
N HIS A 105 18.83 17.81 -33.25
CA HIS A 105 19.55 16.72 -33.93
C HIS A 105 21.08 16.86 -33.83
N CYS A 106 21.58 18.06 -33.53
CA CYS A 106 22.98 18.31 -33.33
C CYS A 106 23.40 17.94 -31.90
N THR A 107 22.52 18.16 -30.91
CA THR A 107 22.68 17.63 -29.55
C THR A 107 22.57 16.11 -29.55
N GLU A 108 21.49 15.56 -30.12
CA GLU A 108 21.26 14.11 -30.26
C GLU A 108 22.48 13.40 -30.86
N GLN A 109 23.09 13.99 -31.90
CA GLN A 109 24.28 13.46 -32.52
C GLN A 109 25.50 13.39 -31.58
N LYS A 110 25.65 14.37 -30.67
CA LYS A 110 26.73 14.41 -29.68
C LYS A 110 26.47 13.42 -28.54
N GLU A 111 25.22 13.32 -28.09
CA GLU A 111 24.79 12.38 -27.05
C GLU A 111 25.07 10.92 -27.42
N LEU A 112 25.00 10.57 -28.72
CA LEU A 112 25.44 9.24 -29.20
C LEU A 112 26.89 8.87 -28.85
N PHE A 113 27.72 9.84 -28.45
CA PHE A 113 29.11 9.62 -28.06
C PHE A 113 29.35 9.81 -26.55
N GLY A 114 28.30 10.08 -25.74
CA GLY A 114 28.46 10.53 -24.36
C GLY A 114 29.48 11.67 -24.27
N ASP A 115 30.44 11.54 -23.36
CA ASP A 115 31.61 12.42 -23.21
C ASP A 115 32.43 12.64 -24.49
N GLY A 116 32.39 11.67 -25.42
CA GLY A 116 33.03 11.79 -26.72
C GLY A 116 32.43 12.90 -27.59
N GLY A 117 31.20 13.32 -27.33
CA GLY A 117 30.46 14.30 -28.10
C GLY A 117 31.17 15.65 -28.23
N GLU A 118 31.89 16.09 -27.20
CA GLU A 118 32.67 17.35 -27.23
C GLU A 118 33.83 17.29 -28.24
N TYR A 119 34.39 16.10 -28.47
CA TYR A 119 35.52 15.90 -29.37
C TYR A 119 35.11 15.74 -30.83
N LEU A 120 33.81 15.72 -31.15
CA LEU A 120 33.32 15.71 -32.52
C LEU A 120 33.69 17.00 -33.26
N PRO A 121 33.83 16.98 -34.60
CA PRO A 121 34.34 18.12 -35.36
C PRO A 121 33.23 19.17 -35.62
N PHE A 122 32.55 19.62 -34.56
CA PHE A 122 31.41 20.52 -34.59
C PHE A 122 31.81 21.92 -35.07
N ILE A 123 30.99 22.49 -35.96
CA ILE A 123 31.16 23.83 -36.52
C ILE A 123 29.82 24.55 -36.52
N GLU A 124 29.74 25.64 -35.75
CA GLU A 124 28.58 26.52 -35.68
C GLU A 124 28.35 27.24 -37.01
N VAL A 125 27.18 27.03 -37.61
CA VAL A 125 26.78 27.63 -38.89
C VAL A 125 25.60 28.59 -38.77
N THR A 126 25.20 28.95 -37.55
CA THR A 126 24.14 29.90 -37.25
C THR A 126 24.62 31.07 -36.40
N ASN A 127 23.82 32.13 -36.37
CA ASN A 127 23.95 33.26 -35.46
C ASN A 127 23.09 33.00 -34.21
N PRO A 128 23.28 33.76 -33.10
CA PRO A 128 22.44 33.65 -31.90
C PRO A 128 20.93 33.85 -32.15
N ASP A 129 20.55 34.57 -33.22
CA ASP A 129 19.15 34.75 -33.63
C ASP A 129 18.57 33.56 -34.43
N ARG A 130 19.29 32.43 -34.46
CA ARG A 130 18.96 31.18 -35.16
C ARG A 130 18.92 31.28 -36.70
N THR A 131 19.44 32.36 -37.27
CA THR A 131 19.63 32.47 -38.73
C THR A 131 20.99 31.87 -39.15
N LEU A 132 21.15 31.45 -40.42
CA LEU A 132 22.46 31.01 -40.91
C LEU A 132 23.48 32.15 -40.88
N ASN A 133 24.68 31.86 -40.39
CA ASN A 133 25.80 32.79 -40.46
C ASN A 133 26.44 32.79 -41.87
N ASP A 134 27.46 33.63 -42.09
CA ASP A 134 28.15 33.74 -43.38
C ASP A 134 28.74 32.39 -43.85
N LEU A 135 29.25 31.58 -42.90
CA LEU A 135 29.79 30.26 -43.19
C LEU A 135 28.69 29.30 -43.66
N GLY A 136 27.59 29.20 -42.91
CA GLY A 136 26.44 28.36 -43.25
C GLY A 136 25.84 28.70 -44.61
N THR A 137 25.73 30.00 -44.92
CA THR A 137 25.27 30.49 -46.22
C THR A 137 26.24 30.12 -47.34
N SER A 138 27.55 30.32 -47.14
CA SER A 138 28.58 30.02 -48.13
C SER A 138 28.66 28.53 -48.48
N LEU A 139 28.40 27.66 -47.51
CA LEU A 139 28.38 26.21 -47.66
C LEU A 139 27.03 25.67 -48.17
N SER A 140 26.05 26.56 -48.39
CA SER A 140 24.68 26.21 -48.79
C SER A 140 24.08 25.15 -47.85
N ILE A 141 24.18 25.36 -46.54
CA ILE A 141 23.58 24.47 -45.54
C ILE A 141 22.05 24.66 -45.57
N THR A 142 21.32 23.56 -45.77
CA THR A 142 19.85 23.56 -45.85
C THR A 142 19.17 22.78 -44.73
N LYS A 143 19.92 21.93 -44.03
CA LYS A 143 19.48 21.15 -42.86
C LYS A 143 20.58 21.05 -41.82
N LEU A 144 20.20 20.93 -40.56
CA LEU A 144 21.13 20.72 -39.44
C LEU A 144 20.79 19.39 -38.74
N PRO A 145 21.79 18.57 -38.36
CA PRO A 145 23.19 18.74 -38.74
C PRO A 145 23.45 18.38 -40.21
N THR A 146 24.59 18.82 -40.73
CA THR A 146 25.14 18.38 -42.02
C THR A 146 26.57 17.88 -41.82
N TRP A 147 26.83 16.63 -42.19
CA TRP A 147 28.15 16.02 -42.19
C TRP A 147 28.83 16.16 -43.56
N VAL A 148 30.12 16.48 -43.57
CA VAL A 148 30.99 16.44 -44.76
C VAL A 148 32.25 15.63 -44.44
N PHE A 149 32.50 14.57 -45.21
CA PHE A 149 33.61 13.65 -44.97
C PHE A 149 34.81 13.96 -45.88
N ALA A 150 35.99 13.41 -45.56
CA ALA A 150 37.23 13.67 -46.29
C ALA A 150 37.19 13.30 -47.79
N ASN A 151 36.32 12.35 -48.17
CA ASN A 151 36.07 11.99 -49.57
C ASN A 151 35.12 12.96 -50.32
N GLY A 152 34.66 14.02 -49.66
CA GLY A 152 33.71 15.02 -50.19
C GLY A 152 32.24 14.60 -50.10
N THR A 153 31.93 13.44 -49.53
CA THR A 153 30.53 12.99 -49.32
C THR A 153 29.86 13.90 -48.30
N ARG A 154 28.64 14.34 -48.62
CA ARG A 154 27.82 15.19 -47.76
C ARG A 154 26.54 14.43 -47.38
N VAL A 155 26.21 14.42 -46.10
CA VAL A 155 25.02 13.76 -45.55
C VAL A 155 24.31 14.72 -44.60
N GLU A 156 22.99 14.77 -44.64
CA GLU A 156 22.17 15.65 -43.79
C GLU A 156 21.40 14.81 -42.76
N GLY A 157 21.29 15.30 -41.53
CA GLY A 157 20.64 14.61 -40.40
C GLY A 157 21.60 13.87 -39.47
N THR A 158 21.06 13.35 -38.36
CA THR A 158 21.76 12.52 -37.37
C THR A 158 22.20 11.20 -38.01
N LEU A 159 23.42 10.76 -37.70
CA LEU A 159 24.01 9.50 -38.15
C LEU A 159 24.28 8.60 -36.96
N THR A 160 24.04 7.30 -37.14
CA THR A 160 24.45 6.30 -36.15
C THR A 160 25.97 6.21 -36.08
N ILE A 161 26.52 5.78 -34.95
CA ILE A 161 27.97 5.59 -34.78
C ILE A 161 28.52 4.63 -35.86
N SER A 162 27.77 3.57 -36.21
CA SER A 162 28.15 2.63 -37.27
C SER A 162 28.27 3.30 -38.64
N GLN A 163 27.34 4.21 -38.99
CA GLN A 163 27.42 5.00 -40.21
C GLN A 163 28.62 5.96 -40.19
N LEU A 164 28.87 6.63 -39.07
CA LEU A 164 30.02 7.52 -38.93
C LEU A 164 31.34 6.78 -39.12
N VAL A 165 31.48 5.60 -38.53
CA VAL A 165 32.66 4.73 -38.73
C VAL A 165 32.79 4.32 -40.20
N GLN A 166 31.70 3.96 -40.87
CA GLN A 166 31.73 3.61 -42.31
C GLN A 166 32.15 4.78 -43.19
N TYR A 167 31.64 5.99 -42.95
CA TYR A 167 31.95 7.16 -43.78
C TYR A 167 33.37 7.69 -43.56
N THR A 168 33.89 7.58 -42.34
CA THR A 168 35.23 8.06 -41.98
C THR A 168 36.32 7.01 -42.21
N GLY A 169 35.97 5.73 -42.14
CA GLY A 169 36.91 4.60 -42.24
C GLY A 169 37.84 4.47 -41.04
N VAL A 170 37.51 5.08 -39.91
CA VAL A 170 38.30 5.01 -38.68
C VAL A 170 38.23 3.61 -38.07
N ALA A 171 39.30 3.17 -37.43
CA ALA A 171 39.25 1.96 -36.60
C ALA A 171 38.44 2.25 -35.34
N VAL A 172 37.61 1.31 -34.90
CA VAL A 172 36.83 1.42 -33.66
C VAL A 172 37.75 1.13 -32.47
N PRO A 173 38.09 2.13 -31.64
CA PRO A 173 38.91 1.91 -30.46
C PRO A 173 38.07 1.23 -29.36
N THR A 174 38.68 0.32 -28.61
CA THR A 174 38.05 -0.35 -27.47
C THR A 174 38.92 -0.16 -26.23
N SER A 175 38.32 0.11 -25.08
CA SER A 175 39.00 0.30 -23.80
C SER A 175 38.23 -0.44 -22.70
N THR A 176 38.93 -0.88 -21.65
CA THR A 176 38.30 -1.33 -20.39
C THR A 176 38.63 -0.39 -19.24
N THR A 177 39.33 0.72 -19.51
CA THR A 177 39.72 1.68 -18.49
C THR A 177 38.65 2.76 -18.41
N PRO A 178 38.14 3.06 -17.20
CA PRO A 178 37.23 4.17 -16.96
C PRO A 178 37.77 5.49 -17.49
N TYR A 179 36.86 6.44 -17.67
CA TYR A 179 37.16 7.81 -18.03
C TYR A 179 36.58 8.77 -16.98
N LEU A 180 37.22 9.93 -16.82
CA LEU A 180 36.74 11.03 -15.99
C LEU A 180 36.91 12.32 -16.79
N ALA A 181 35.82 13.07 -16.93
CA ALA A 181 35.74 14.32 -17.67
C ALA A 181 36.78 15.35 -17.19
N GLU A 182 37.05 16.35 -18.02
CA GLU A 182 38.01 17.39 -17.65
C GLU A 182 37.44 18.34 -16.59
N ILE A 183 38.12 18.41 -15.45
CA ILE A 183 37.76 19.30 -14.36
C ILE A 183 38.62 20.56 -14.45
N ALA A 184 37.96 21.70 -14.61
CA ALA A 184 38.62 23.01 -14.64
C ALA A 184 39.33 23.33 -13.31
N PRO A 185 40.36 24.19 -13.31
CA PRO A 185 40.99 24.65 -12.07
C PRO A 185 39.98 25.25 -11.09
N ILE A 186 40.03 24.81 -9.83
CA ILE A 186 39.03 25.14 -8.82
C ILE A 186 39.45 26.39 -8.06
N THR A 187 38.52 27.31 -7.88
CA THR A 187 38.65 28.42 -6.93
C THR A 187 37.79 28.11 -5.70
N LEU A 188 38.45 27.83 -4.58
CA LEU A 188 37.80 27.53 -3.31
C LEU A 188 37.89 28.76 -2.39
N TYR A 189 36.87 29.00 -1.58
CA TYR A 189 36.93 30.00 -0.52
C TYR A 189 37.17 29.29 0.80
N ALA A 190 38.16 29.73 1.57
CA ALA A 190 38.62 29.02 2.75
C ALA A 190 37.52 29.02 3.84
N GLY A 191 37.02 27.82 4.17
CA GLY A 191 35.89 27.58 5.07
C GLY A 191 34.52 27.59 4.38
N GLU A 192 34.48 27.70 3.06
CA GLU A 192 33.26 27.60 2.27
C GLU A 192 33.22 26.24 1.55
N PRO A 193 32.27 25.38 1.91
CA PRO A 193 32.01 24.14 1.18
C PRO A 193 31.72 24.40 -0.30
N LEU A 194 32.25 23.53 -1.16
CA LEU A 194 31.97 23.49 -2.59
C LEU A 194 31.65 22.04 -2.99
N MET A 195 30.46 21.80 -3.52
CA MET A 195 30.12 20.53 -4.16
C MET A 195 30.69 20.54 -5.59
N LEU A 196 31.73 19.74 -5.83
CA LEU A 196 32.34 19.52 -7.13
C LEU A 196 31.67 18.30 -7.79
N SER A 197 31.22 18.43 -9.04
CA SER A 197 30.72 17.27 -9.80
C SER A 197 31.87 16.49 -10.43
N LEU A 198 31.76 15.17 -10.35
CA LEU A 198 32.59 14.21 -11.05
C LEU A 198 31.71 13.53 -12.08
N ASP A 199 32.08 13.70 -13.32
CA ASP A 199 31.43 13.17 -14.50
C ASP A 199 32.34 12.08 -15.08
N GLY A 200 31.93 10.82 -14.91
CA GLY A 200 32.75 9.67 -15.26
C GLY A 200 32.00 8.68 -16.11
N TYR A 201 32.75 7.86 -16.82
CA TYR A 201 32.19 6.90 -17.77
C TYR A 201 32.95 5.57 -17.69
N SER A 202 32.20 4.48 -17.67
CA SER A 202 32.73 3.12 -17.64
C SER A 202 32.51 2.42 -18.99
N PRO A 203 33.57 2.20 -19.81
CA PRO A 203 33.39 1.49 -21.08
C PRO A 203 32.87 0.05 -20.96
N THR A 204 32.93 -0.53 -19.75
CA THR A 204 32.42 -1.86 -19.41
C THR A 204 31.00 -1.82 -18.84
N GLY A 205 30.45 -0.63 -18.55
CA GLY A 205 29.17 -0.44 -17.84
C GLY A 205 29.24 -0.80 -16.37
N GLU A 206 30.44 -0.99 -15.81
CA GLU A 206 30.61 -1.29 -14.38
C GLU A 206 30.53 0.00 -13.54
N PRO A 207 29.86 -0.02 -12.37
CA PRO A 207 29.80 1.14 -11.48
C PRO A 207 31.17 1.71 -11.13
N LEU A 208 31.25 3.04 -11.04
CA LEU A 208 32.46 3.77 -10.70
C LEU A 208 32.47 4.19 -9.23
N THR A 209 33.63 4.03 -8.61
CA THR A 209 33.93 4.58 -7.28
C THR A 209 35.03 5.63 -7.38
N TYR A 210 34.96 6.66 -6.52
CA TYR A 210 35.93 7.75 -6.55
C TYR A 210 36.79 7.82 -5.29
N THR A 211 38.06 8.17 -5.50
CA THR A 211 38.96 8.58 -4.42
C THR A 211 39.56 9.94 -4.75
N VAL A 212 39.65 10.81 -3.74
CA VAL A 212 40.22 12.15 -3.87
C VAL A 212 41.33 12.29 -2.83
N THR A 213 42.52 12.68 -3.28
CA THR A 213 43.66 12.91 -2.40
C THR A 213 44.24 14.30 -2.61
N SER A 214 44.48 15.01 -1.51
CA SER A 214 45.10 16.34 -1.50
C SER A 214 46.63 16.23 -1.36
N SER A 215 47.36 17.00 -2.18
CA SER A 215 48.82 17.04 -2.12
C SER A 215 49.38 17.70 -0.84
N THR A 216 48.61 18.60 -0.22
CA THR A 216 49.01 19.33 0.99
C THR A 216 48.30 18.88 2.26
N GLY A 217 47.16 18.19 2.14
CA GLY A 217 46.21 17.91 3.21
C GLY A 217 45.36 19.12 3.65
N THR A 218 45.49 20.28 2.98
CA THR A 218 44.75 21.51 3.36
C THR A 218 43.30 21.46 2.90
N VAL A 219 43.07 21.01 1.67
CA VAL A 219 41.73 20.79 1.13
C VAL A 219 41.25 19.43 1.59
N LEU A 220 40.19 19.44 2.39
CA LEU A 220 39.43 18.26 2.77
C LEU A 220 38.46 17.91 1.64
N SER A 221 38.25 16.62 1.44
CA SER A 221 37.35 16.08 0.42
C SER A 221 36.50 14.95 0.98
N GLU A 222 35.22 14.96 0.68
CA GLU A 222 34.27 13.91 1.00
C GLU A 222 33.51 13.54 -0.29
N VAL A 223 33.61 12.29 -0.71
CA VAL A 223 32.94 11.77 -1.92
C VAL A 223 31.51 11.37 -1.52
N ARG A 224 30.53 11.71 -2.35
CA ARG A 224 29.11 11.43 -2.15
C ARG A 224 28.56 10.69 -3.38
N GLN A 225 28.16 9.44 -3.21
CA GLN A 225 27.64 8.57 -4.29
C GLN A 225 26.38 7.77 -3.88
N GLU A 226 25.87 7.96 -2.67
CA GLU A 226 24.86 7.08 -2.09
C GLU A 226 23.42 7.55 -2.35
N THR A 227 23.23 8.82 -2.74
CA THR A 227 21.92 9.39 -2.99
C THR A 227 21.47 9.19 -4.44
N ARG A 228 20.15 9.26 -4.68
CA ARG A 228 19.59 9.14 -6.03
C ARG A 228 19.88 10.40 -6.84
N SER A 229 19.76 10.26 -8.16
CA SER A 229 19.88 11.35 -9.12
C SER A 229 18.56 11.60 -9.84
N LEU A 230 18.41 12.84 -10.31
CA LEU A 230 17.31 13.33 -11.12
C LEU A 230 17.80 13.56 -12.55
N ARG A 231 17.16 12.92 -13.53
CA ARG A 231 17.39 13.10 -14.96
C ARG A 231 16.27 13.95 -15.55
N ILE A 232 16.61 15.09 -16.15
CA ILE A 232 15.67 16.01 -16.81
C ILE A 232 15.91 15.95 -18.32
N THR A 233 15.00 15.31 -19.05
CA THR A 233 15.00 15.31 -20.51
C THR A 233 14.25 16.53 -21.01
N VAL A 234 14.96 17.45 -21.66
CA VAL A 234 14.39 18.69 -22.19
C VAL A 234 14.21 18.56 -23.69
N LYS A 235 12.94 18.63 -24.11
CA LYS A 235 12.55 18.48 -25.50
C LYS A 235 13.33 19.45 -26.38
N ASN A 236 14.02 18.92 -27.39
CA ASN A 236 14.86 19.68 -28.34
C ASN A 236 16.19 20.22 -27.80
N PHE A 237 16.54 19.98 -26.53
CA PHE A 237 17.78 20.48 -25.94
C PHE A 237 18.73 19.38 -25.47
N GLY A 238 18.22 18.28 -24.93
CA GLY A 238 19.01 17.15 -24.43
C GLY A 238 18.68 16.83 -22.97
N VAL A 239 19.59 16.09 -22.32
CA VAL A 239 19.45 15.64 -20.93
C VAL A 239 20.30 16.48 -19.96
N MET A 240 19.79 16.72 -18.75
CA MET A 240 20.56 17.22 -17.61
C MET A 240 20.38 16.26 -16.44
N GLU A 241 21.46 15.97 -15.72
CA GLU A 241 21.43 15.07 -14.57
C GLU A 241 21.89 15.78 -13.31
N PHE A 242 21.25 15.48 -12.18
CA PHE A 242 21.51 16.11 -10.90
C PHE A 242 21.49 15.08 -9.78
N GLN A 243 22.56 15.00 -9.00
CA GLN A 243 22.51 14.22 -7.77
C GLN A 243 21.72 14.97 -6.69
N LEU A 244 20.75 14.29 -6.09
CA LEU A 244 19.85 14.83 -5.06
C LEU A 244 20.51 14.82 -3.68
N MET A 245 20.24 15.86 -2.88
CA MET A 245 20.82 16.07 -1.56
C MET A 245 19.90 15.53 -0.46
N GLU A 246 19.53 14.25 -0.55
CA GLU A 246 18.51 13.63 0.32
C GLU A 246 18.87 13.73 1.81
N ASP A 247 20.15 13.57 2.15
CA ASP A 247 20.61 13.64 3.55
C ASP A 247 20.61 15.07 4.15
N TYR A 248 20.49 16.10 3.29
CA TYR A 248 20.56 17.50 3.71
C TYR A 248 19.22 18.24 3.55
N ALA A 249 18.38 17.80 2.62
CA ALA A 249 17.12 18.43 2.26
C ALA A 249 16.05 17.36 1.96
N ASN A 250 15.80 16.49 2.94
CA ASN A 250 14.92 15.33 2.78
C ASN A 250 13.47 15.72 2.44
N LEU A 251 12.87 16.73 3.10
CA LEU A 251 11.51 17.19 2.78
C LEU A 251 11.40 17.66 1.33
N ALA A 252 12.39 18.42 0.86
CA ALA A 252 12.40 18.89 -0.53
C ALA A 252 12.60 17.73 -1.51
N THR A 253 13.56 16.85 -1.25
CA THR A 253 13.87 15.72 -2.14
C THR A 253 12.74 14.70 -2.18
N GLU A 254 12.17 14.31 -1.04
CA GLU A 254 11.00 13.40 -0.96
C GLU A 254 9.81 13.95 -1.75
N GLN A 255 9.49 15.24 -1.58
CA GLN A 255 8.38 15.85 -2.31
C GLN A 255 8.66 15.95 -3.81
N ILE A 256 9.88 16.34 -4.22
CA ILE A 256 10.26 16.35 -5.63
C ILE A 256 10.15 14.93 -6.21
N ILE A 257 10.73 13.92 -5.56
CA ILE A 257 10.70 12.52 -6.01
C ILE A 257 9.26 12.04 -6.17
N ALA A 258 8.39 12.28 -5.18
CA ALA A 258 6.98 11.94 -5.28
C ALA A 258 6.28 12.61 -6.47
N LEU A 259 6.59 13.89 -6.75
CA LEU A 259 6.06 14.61 -7.91
C LEU A 259 6.62 14.03 -9.22
N VAL A 260 7.92 13.69 -9.28
CA VAL A 260 8.54 13.04 -10.45
C VAL A 260 7.89 11.69 -10.75
N GLU A 261 7.78 10.81 -9.75
CA GLU A 261 7.23 9.46 -9.90
C GLU A 261 5.75 9.48 -10.29
N SER A 262 5.00 10.53 -9.91
CA SER A 262 3.62 10.75 -10.37
C SER A 262 3.51 11.27 -11.82
N GLY A 263 4.63 11.59 -12.48
CA GLY A 263 4.67 12.20 -13.81
C GLY A 263 4.26 13.68 -13.83
N PHE A 264 4.24 14.36 -12.68
CA PHE A 264 3.73 15.74 -12.54
C PHE A 264 4.47 16.75 -13.43
N TYR A 265 5.78 16.57 -13.62
CA TYR A 265 6.63 17.49 -14.37
C TYR A 265 6.63 17.26 -15.88
N ASP A 266 6.11 16.13 -16.36
CA ASP A 266 6.14 15.76 -17.77
C ASP A 266 5.25 16.69 -18.60
N GLY A 267 5.84 17.30 -19.62
CA GLY A 267 5.19 18.30 -20.47
C GLY A 267 5.12 19.71 -19.89
N LEU A 268 5.60 19.93 -18.66
CA LEU A 268 5.71 21.28 -18.10
C LEU A 268 6.80 22.10 -18.80
N ILE A 269 6.74 23.42 -18.64
CA ILE A 269 7.70 24.34 -19.27
C ILE A 269 8.61 25.00 -18.23
N PHE A 270 9.82 25.36 -18.67
CA PHE A 270 10.59 26.39 -18.00
C PHE A 270 9.98 27.75 -18.34
N HIS A 271 9.05 28.20 -17.49
CA HIS A 271 8.26 29.41 -17.75
C HIS A 271 9.06 30.71 -17.56
N ARG A 272 10.26 30.65 -16.96
CA ARG A 272 11.10 31.82 -16.71
C ARG A 272 12.58 31.49 -16.87
N VAL A 273 13.27 32.25 -17.72
CA VAL A 273 14.72 32.11 -17.98
C VAL A 273 15.37 33.48 -17.87
N ILE A 274 16.34 33.62 -16.97
CA ILE A 274 17.12 34.85 -16.78
C ILE A 274 18.59 34.53 -16.91
N ASP A 275 19.17 34.96 -18.02
CA ASP A 275 20.59 34.80 -18.33
C ASP A 275 21.49 35.33 -17.20
N ASN A 276 22.46 34.51 -16.78
CA ASN A 276 23.36 34.70 -15.65
C ASN A 276 22.68 34.72 -14.26
N PHE A 277 21.44 34.22 -14.16
CA PHE A 277 20.74 34.09 -12.89
C PHE A 277 20.16 32.69 -12.70
N VAL A 278 18.96 32.41 -13.25
CA VAL A 278 18.25 31.13 -13.04
C VAL A 278 17.36 30.74 -14.22
N ILE A 279 17.17 29.42 -14.37
CA ILE A 279 16.17 28.77 -15.22
C ILE A 279 15.11 28.17 -14.30
N GLN A 280 13.87 28.65 -14.33
CA GLN A 280 12.81 28.26 -13.39
C GLN A 280 11.68 27.48 -14.08
N GLY A 281 11.26 26.39 -13.45
CA GLY A 281 10.25 25.44 -13.92
C GLY A 281 9.36 24.92 -12.79
N GLY A 282 8.62 23.83 -13.07
CA GLY A 282 7.77 23.15 -12.06
C GLY A 282 6.42 23.81 -11.77
N ASP A 283 5.96 24.72 -12.63
CA ASP A 283 4.63 25.32 -12.55
C ASP A 283 3.66 24.61 -13.51
N PRO A 284 2.60 23.94 -13.01
CA PRO A 284 1.60 23.26 -13.85
C PRO A 284 0.76 24.20 -14.72
N LEU A 285 0.68 25.50 -14.37
CA LEU A 285 -0.02 26.51 -15.15
C LEU A 285 0.89 27.22 -16.16
N GLY A 286 2.21 27.11 -16.00
CA GLY A 286 3.20 27.83 -16.79
C GLY A 286 3.18 29.36 -16.64
N THR A 287 2.58 29.90 -15.57
CA THR A 287 2.39 31.35 -15.34
C THR A 287 3.31 31.93 -14.26
N GLY A 288 4.14 31.09 -13.64
CA GLY A 288 4.94 31.38 -12.45
C GLY A 288 4.15 31.39 -11.13
N THR A 289 2.92 30.88 -11.09
CA THR A 289 2.04 30.98 -9.90
C THR A 289 1.31 29.69 -9.53
N GLY A 290 1.40 28.63 -10.33
CA GLY A 290 0.81 27.35 -9.97
C GLY A 290 1.66 26.56 -8.98
N SER A 291 0.98 25.67 -8.27
CA SER A 291 1.56 24.74 -7.29
C SER A 291 0.97 23.35 -7.55
N SER A 292 1.62 22.31 -7.02
CA SER A 292 1.04 20.98 -6.93
C SER A 292 -0.15 20.95 -5.94
N PRO A 293 -0.94 19.86 -5.93
CA PRO A 293 -1.97 19.67 -4.90
C PRO A 293 -1.41 19.30 -3.52
N LEU A 294 -0.10 19.08 -3.38
CA LEU A 294 0.54 18.81 -2.10
C LEU A 294 0.61 20.08 -1.26
N ALA A 295 0.69 19.91 0.06
CA ALA A 295 0.85 21.02 1.00
C ALA A 295 2.18 21.73 0.77
N ASP A 296 2.21 23.01 1.14
CA ASP A 296 3.46 23.74 1.24
C ASP A 296 4.30 23.18 2.40
N PHE A 297 5.61 23.19 2.24
CA PHE A 297 6.54 22.70 3.25
C PHE A 297 7.64 23.69 3.57
N ASP A 298 8.25 23.43 4.72
CA ASP A 298 9.27 24.25 5.36
C ASP A 298 10.55 24.38 4.53
N ASP A 299 11.31 25.43 4.77
CA ASP A 299 12.65 25.54 4.23
C ASP A 299 13.63 24.60 4.92
N GLN A 300 14.57 24.06 4.15
CA GLN A 300 15.64 23.21 4.67
C GLN A 300 16.99 23.79 4.28
N TYR A 301 17.64 24.37 5.28
CA TYR A 301 18.94 25.00 5.10
C TYR A 301 20.02 24.17 5.77
N ASP A 302 21.15 24.04 5.08
CA ASP A 302 22.35 23.40 5.62
C ASP A 302 23.61 24.22 5.33
N TYR A 303 24.59 24.11 6.23
CA TYR A 303 25.86 24.82 6.10
C TYR A 303 26.73 24.33 4.91
N ASP A 304 26.59 23.10 4.46
CA ASP A 304 27.39 22.56 3.36
C ASP A 304 26.80 22.92 1.98
N LEU A 305 25.54 23.31 1.91
CA LEU A 305 24.87 23.62 0.64
C LEU A 305 24.96 25.12 0.29
N ARG A 306 25.48 25.42 -0.91
CA ARG A 306 25.70 26.80 -1.40
C ARG A 306 25.37 26.97 -2.88
N TYR A 307 24.82 28.13 -3.23
CA TYR A 307 24.67 28.61 -4.60
C TYR A 307 25.96 29.25 -5.10
N ASN A 308 27.04 28.48 -5.17
CA ASN A 308 28.38 28.98 -5.50
C ASN A 308 28.92 28.53 -6.87
N ARG A 309 28.08 27.87 -7.67
CA ARG A 309 28.36 27.37 -9.01
C ARG A 309 27.08 27.39 -9.88
N SER A 310 27.22 27.15 -11.18
CA SER A 310 26.10 26.79 -12.04
C SER A 310 25.61 25.38 -11.74
N GLY A 311 24.37 25.08 -12.13
CA GLY A 311 23.77 23.76 -12.01
C GLY A 311 23.33 23.39 -10.58
N VAL A 312 23.01 24.37 -9.73
CA VAL A 312 22.44 24.09 -8.41
C VAL A 312 20.91 24.09 -8.52
N LEU A 313 20.26 23.03 -8.02
CA LEU A 313 18.81 22.93 -7.92
C LEU A 313 18.33 23.55 -6.61
N GLY A 314 17.45 24.55 -6.73
CA GLY A 314 16.82 25.24 -5.62
C GLY A 314 15.29 25.22 -5.70
N MET A 315 14.61 25.11 -4.57
CA MET A 315 13.15 25.24 -4.51
C MET A 315 12.76 26.70 -4.74
N ALA A 316 11.79 26.94 -5.62
CA ALA A 316 11.21 28.26 -5.80
C ALA A 316 10.01 28.43 -4.85
N LYS A 317 9.93 29.60 -4.20
CA LYS A 317 8.88 29.92 -3.22
C LYS A 317 8.44 31.38 -3.33
N SER A 318 7.25 31.67 -2.81
CA SER A 318 6.68 33.03 -2.83
C SER A 318 6.92 33.79 -1.52
N TYR A 319 6.96 33.04 -0.42
CA TYR A 319 7.27 33.48 0.94
C TYR A 319 8.16 32.42 1.61
N ASP A 320 8.67 32.71 2.80
CA ASP A 320 9.30 31.68 3.64
C ASP A 320 8.32 30.54 3.93
N ASP A 321 8.84 29.32 3.99
CA ASP A 321 8.11 28.07 4.29
C ASP A 321 6.97 27.79 3.31
N THR A 322 7.12 28.24 2.05
CA THR A 322 6.13 27.99 0.97
C THR A 322 6.72 27.19 -0.19
N ASN A 323 7.63 26.27 0.12
CA ASN A 323 8.15 25.35 -0.90
C ASN A 323 7.03 24.41 -1.34
N ASN A 324 6.95 24.15 -2.66
CA ASN A 324 5.93 23.28 -3.23
C ASN A 324 6.51 22.50 -4.42
N SER A 325 6.11 22.81 -5.66
CA SER A 325 6.53 22.07 -6.86
C SER A 325 7.51 22.84 -7.74
N GLN A 326 7.53 24.16 -7.66
CA GLN A 326 8.39 24.97 -8.51
C GLN A 326 9.84 24.90 -8.03
N PHE A 327 10.75 24.81 -9.00
CA PHE A 327 12.19 24.78 -8.75
C PHE A 327 12.92 25.63 -9.77
N PHE A 328 14.19 25.90 -9.51
CA PHE A 328 15.08 26.59 -10.44
C PHE A 328 16.48 25.97 -10.48
N ILE A 329 17.16 26.17 -11.60
CA ILE A 329 18.55 25.78 -11.84
C ILE A 329 19.39 27.05 -11.96
N THR A 330 20.49 27.15 -11.21
CA THR A 330 21.37 28.33 -11.29
C THR A 330 22.23 28.36 -12.54
N GLU A 331 22.46 29.54 -13.08
CA GLU A 331 23.40 29.75 -14.21
C GLU A 331 24.81 30.18 -13.78
N GLY A 332 25.03 30.33 -12.48
CA GLY A 332 26.30 30.74 -11.91
C GLY A 332 26.20 30.90 -10.39
N ALA A 333 27.27 31.42 -9.78
CA ALA A 333 27.27 31.67 -8.34
C ALA A 333 26.29 32.79 -7.95
N GLN A 334 25.33 32.49 -7.08
CA GLN A 334 24.26 33.38 -6.59
C GLN A 334 24.27 33.53 -5.06
N ARG A 335 25.45 33.45 -4.44
CA ARG A 335 25.63 33.46 -2.98
C ARG A 335 24.89 34.59 -2.25
N THR A 336 24.95 35.80 -2.78
CA THR A 336 24.35 36.98 -2.10
C THR A 336 22.83 37.06 -2.23
N SER A 337 22.26 36.44 -3.27
CA SER A 337 20.85 36.52 -3.60
C SER A 337 20.05 35.31 -3.11
N LEU A 338 20.66 34.12 -3.01
CA LEU A 338 19.95 32.86 -2.80
C LEU A 338 20.40 32.03 -1.58
N ASP A 339 21.64 32.14 -1.09
CA ASP A 339 22.11 31.33 0.06
C ASP A 339 21.23 31.59 1.30
N PHE A 340 20.79 30.51 1.97
CA PHE A 340 19.92 30.52 3.15
C PHE A 340 18.61 31.27 2.97
N ARG A 341 18.12 31.29 1.73
CA ARG A 341 16.84 31.90 1.35
C ARG A 341 15.99 30.96 0.52
N TYR A 342 16.59 29.93 -0.06
CA TYR A 342 15.92 28.93 -0.88
C TYR A 342 16.59 27.58 -0.63
N THR A 343 15.81 26.56 -0.31
CA THR A 343 16.27 25.18 -0.11
C THR A 343 17.03 24.69 -1.34
N ILE A 344 18.27 24.22 -1.14
CA ILE A 344 19.04 23.52 -2.17
C ILE A 344 18.76 22.04 -2.01
N PHE A 345 18.36 21.36 -3.09
CA PHE A 345 18.02 19.93 -3.04
C PHE A 345 18.78 19.07 -4.06
N GLY A 346 19.64 19.67 -4.88
CA GLY A 346 20.46 18.89 -5.83
C GLY A 346 21.57 19.70 -6.52
N TYR A 347 22.53 18.98 -7.10
CA TYR A 347 23.61 19.55 -7.91
C TYR A 347 23.81 18.78 -9.19
N MET A 348 24.02 19.51 -10.28
CA MET A 348 24.18 18.95 -11.60
C MET A 348 25.49 18.16 -11.72
N THR A 349 25.36 16.92 -12.18
CA THR A 349 26.45 15.99 -12.49
C THR A 349 26.77 16.01 -13.99
N GLU A 350 25.75 16.05 -14.84
CA GLU A 350 25.88 16.07 -16.32
C GLU A 350 24.93 17.10 -16.97
N GLY A 351 25.24 17.54 -18.19
CA GLY A 351 24.33 18.37 -19.01
C GLY A 351 24.55 19.88 -18.97
N GLU A 352 25.74 20.38 -18.59
CA GLU A 352 26.04 21.83 -18.56
C GLU A 352 25.80 22.52 -19.91
N ALA A 353 26.09 21.84 -21.02
CA ALA A 353 25.83 22.36 -22.37
C ALA A 353 24.33 22.53 -22.66
N VAL A 354 23.49 21.63 -22.14
CA VAL A 354 22.02 21.69 -22.25
C VAL A 354 21.51 22.89 -21.44
N ARG A 355 21.97 23.02 -20.19
CA ARG A 355 21.66 24.17 -19.33
C ARG A 355 22.05 25.50 -19.98
N GLU A 356 23.26 25.60 -20.54
CA GLU A 356 23.73 26.81 -21.24
C GLU A 356 22.94 27.08 -22.54
N ALA A 357 22.51 26.04 -23.27
CA ALA A 357 21.67 26.24 -24.44
C ALA A 357 20.28 26.79 -24.07
N ILE A 358 19.71 26.35 -22.95
CA ILE A 358 18.45 26.87 -22.41
C ILE A 358 18.61 28.33 -21.97
N SER A 359 19.71 28.70 -21.31
CA SER A 359 19.90 30.08 -20.84
C SER A 359 19.95 31.12 -21.97
N GLN A 360 20.41 30.71 -23.14
CA GLN A 360 20.55 31.58 -24.32
C GLN A 360 19.27 31.71 -25.15
N VAL A 361 18.14 31.11 -24.73
CA VAL A 361 16.88 31.25 -25.47
C VAL A 361 16.37 32.69 -25.43
N PRO A 362 15.85 33.25 -26.54
CA PRO A 362 15.24 34.56 -26.52
C PRO A 362 14.04 34.61 -25.57
N THR A 363 14.02 35.59 -24.68
CA THR A 363 12.92 35.81 -23.73
C THR A 363 12.17 37.11 -24.02
N THR A 364 10.94 37.18 -23.51
CA THR A 364 10.13 38.40 -23.49
C THR A 364 10.64 39.37 -22.41
N THR A 365 10.06 40.57 -22.34
CA THR A 365 10.36 41.54 -21.26
C THR A 365 9.95 41.08 -19.85
N SER A 366 9.25 39.95 -19.74
CA SER A 366 8.84 39.34 -18.48
C SER A 366 9.56 38.02 -18.24
N ASP A 367 10.71 37.81 -18.90
CA ASP A 367 11.60 36.65 -18.75
C ASP A 367 11.02 35.30 -19.21
N TYR A 368 9.84 35.30 -19.82
CA TYR A 368 9.27 34.11 -20.49
C TYR A 368 10.03 33.78 -21.76
N PRO A 369 10.45 32.53 -22.01
CA PRO A 369 10.93 32.11 -23.32
C PRO A 369 9.92 32.42 -24.43
N ILE A 370 10.39 32.94 -25.57
CA ILE A 370 9.54 33.22 -26.74
C ILE A 370 9.06 31.91 -27.39
N THR A 371 9.86 30.87 -27.28
CA THR A 371 9.50 29.50 -27.65
C THR A 371 9.61 28.65 -26.41
N ASP A 372 8.53 27.92 -26.10
CA ASP A 372 8.46 27.07 -24.92
C ASP A 372 9.63 26.08 -24.88
N VAL A 373 10.31 26.06 -23.73
CA VAL A 373 11.30 25.04 -23.39
C VAL A 373 10.58 24.02 -22.52
N VAL A 374 10.33 22.84 -23.09
CA VAL A 374 9.44 21.83 -22.50
C VAL A 374 10.26 20.73 -21.85
N ILE A 375 9.94 20.40 -20.60
CA ILE A 375 10.40 19.18 -19.94
C ILE A 375 9.66 18.03 -20.60
N GLU A 376 10.36 17.23 -21.40
CA GLU A 376 9.78 16.07 -22.06
C GLU A 376 9.49 14.97 -21.05
N LYS A 377 10.45 14.75 -20.16
CA LYS A 377 10.38 13.76 -19.10
C LYS A 377 11.31 14.12 -17.96
N ILE A 378 10.92 13.81 -16.74
CA ILE A 378 11.81 13.87 -15.58
C ILE A 378 11.80 12.50 -14.89
N GLU A 379 12.95 12.01 -14.44
CA GLU A 379 13.08 10.67 -13.87
C GLU A 379 14.03 10.65 -12.68
N VAL A 380 13.77 9.79 -11.70
CA VAL A 380 14.69 9.51 -10.59
C VAL A 380 15.37 8.16 -10.86
N PHE A 381 16.68 8.10 -10.67
CA PHE A 381 17.46 6.89 -10.91
C PHE A 381 18.67 6.80 -9.97
N GLN A 382 19.26 5.62 -9.86
CA GLN A 382 20.54 5.47 -9.15
C GLN A 382 21.67 5.71 -10.14
N ASP A 383 22.45 6.76 -9.88
CA ASP A 383 23.62 7.08 -10.69
C ASP A 383 24.82 6.25 -10.23
N THR A 384 25.33 5.40 -11.11
CA THR A 384 26.47 4.52 -10.83
C THR A 384 27.77 5.00 -11.43
N GLU A 385 27.76 6.07 -12.21
CA GLU A 385 28.94 6.56 -12.92
C GLU A 385 29.43 7.90 -12.35
N ASN A 386 28.52 8.82 -12.01
CA ASN A 386 28.87 10.14 -11.52
C ASN A 386 28.95 10.20 -9.99
N ALA A 387 29.44 11.33 -9.49
CA ALA A 387 29.49 11.62 -8.06
C ALA A 387 29.58 13.12 -7.78
N LEU A 388 29.34 13.48 -6.53
CA LEU A 388 29.75 14.78 -5.99
C LEU A 388 30.91 14.60 -5.01
N VAL A 389 31.76 15.62 -4.94
CA VAL A 389 32.79 15.74 -3.91
C VAL A 389 32.60 17.06 -3.18
N LYS A 390 32.32 16.99 -1.89
CA LYS A 390 32.35 18.15 -1.01
C LYS A 390 33.79 18.51 -0.74
N LEU A 391 34.20 19.71 -1.17
CA LEU A 391 35.51 20.28 -0.89
C LEU A 391 35.39 21.39 0.14
N ASN A 392 36.26 21.38 1.14
CA ASN A 392 36.36 22.47 2.12
C ASN A 392 37.81 22.59 2.65
N THR A 393 38.10 23.63 3.42
CA THR A 393 39.36 23.77 4.17
C THR A 393 39.07 23.83 5.65
N PHE A 394 39.84 23.12 6.47
CA PHE A 394 39.66 23.17 7.94
C PHE A 394 40.09 24.50 8.58
N ILE A 395 40.78 25.38 7.86
CA ILE A 395 41.22 26.70 8.34
C ILE A 395 40.54 27.78 7.49
N THR A 396 39.86 28.72 8.13
CA THR A 396 39.30 29.91 7.48
C THR A 396 40.36 30.98 7.25
N GLY A 397 40.14 31.89 6.29
CA GLY A 397 40.96 33.11 6.14
C GLY A 397 42.36 32.91 5.54
N ILE A 398 42.69 31.72 5.01
CA ILE A 398 43.99 31.42 4.41
C ILE A 398 44.01 31.67 2.90
N THR A 399 45.20 31.90 2.34
CA THR A 399 45.45 31.91 0.89
C THR A 399 46.49 30.87 0.54
N GLY A 400 46.28 30.11 -0.53
CA GLY A 400 47.23 29.11 -1.00
C GLY A 400 46.72 28.34 -2.19
N SER A 401 47.38 27.22 -2.47
CA SER A 401 47.02 26.33 -3.56
C SER A 401 47.30 24.88 -3.19
N ASP A 402 46.50 23.98 -3.74
CA ASP A 402 46.63 22.54 -3.62
C ASP A 402 46.53 21.88 -5.01
N THR A 403 46.85 20.60 -5.07
CA THR A 403 46.55 19.74 -6.22
C THR A 403 45.80 18.53 -5.71
N LEU A 404 44.59 18.33 -6.23
CA LEU A 404 43.78 17.14 -5.97
C LEU A 404 44.10 16.09 -7.01
N THR A 405 44.39 14.85 -6.58
CA THR A 405 44.40 13.68 -7.46
C THR A 405 43.08 12.95 -7.28
N ILE A 406 42.25 12.96 -8.31
CA ILE A 406 40.94 12.32 -8.34
C ILE A 406 41.04 11.06 -9.18
N THR A 407 40.61 9.92 -8.66
CA THR A 407 40.70 8.62 -9.33
C THR A 407 39.33 7.97 -9.39
N ALA A 408 38.85 7.70 -10.60
CA ALA A 408 37.70 6.85 -10.88
C ALA A 408 38.17 5.40 -10.99
N THR A 409 37.47 4.46 -10.36
CA THR A 409 37.80 3.03 -10.37
C THR A 409 36.54 2.20 -10.60
N ASP A 410 36.56 1.31 -11.60
CA ASP A 410 35.46 0.37 -11.84
C ASP A 410 35.48 -0.82 -10.86
N ALA A 411 34.41 -1.61 -10.85
CA ALA A 411 34.29 -2.80 -10.01
C ALA A 411 35.39 -3.85 -10.27
N SER A 412 35.90 -3.92 -11.50
CA SER A 412 37.03 -4.78 -11.91
C SER A 412 38.41 -4.24 -11.48
N GLY A 413 38.49 -3.03 -10.92
CA GLY A 413 39.71 -2.40 -10.41
C GLY A 413 40.54 -1.65 -11.47
N HIS A 414 40.05 -1.48 -12.69
CA HIS A 414 40.65 -0.54 -13.64
C HIS A 414 40.38 0.88 -13.18
N SER A 415 41.34 1.77 -13.36
CA SER A 415 41.23 3.14 -12.87
C SER A 415 41.83 4.17 -13.80
N PHE A 416 41.29 5.39 -13.71
CA PHE A 416 41.79 6.58 -14.37
C PHE A 416 41.89 7.72 -13.37
N SER A 417 43.05 8.38 -13.34
CA SER A 417 43.32 9.49 -12.42
C SER A 417 43.55 10.80 -13.15
N ARG A 418 43.08 11.90 -12.56
CA ARG A 418 43.31 13.26 -13.04
C ARG A 418 43.80 14.16 -11.90
N ASN A 419 44.74 15.04 -12.23
CA ASN A 419 45.22 16.07 -11.30
C ASN A 419 44.50 17.39 -11.56
N VAL A 420 43.93 17.98 -10.53
CA VAL A 420 43.18 19.25 -10.58
C VAL A 420 43.85 20.26 -9.65
N SER A 421 44.14 21.45 -10.19
CA SER A 421 44.70 22.54 -9.38
C SER A 421 43.59 23.26 -8.61
N VAL A 422 43.79 23.48 -7.32
CA VAL A 422 42.87 24.23 -6.45
C VAL A 422 43.58 25.47 -5.92
N ALA A 423 43.02 26.65 -6.12
CA ALA A 423 43.46 27.87 -5.45
C ALA A 423 42.42 28.24 -4.38
N TYR A 424 42.87 28.49 -3.15
CA TYR A 424 41.97 28.89 -2.05
C TYR A 424 42.29 30.30 -1.54
N PHE A 425 41.23 31.06 -1.25
CA PHE A 425 41.29 32.47 -0.83
C PHE A 425 40.44 32.72 0.42
N PRO A 426 40.77 33.75 1.23
CA PRO A 426 39.91 34.16 2.33
C PRO A 426 38.56 34.68 1.80
N TYR A 427 37.50 34.42 2.55
CA TYR A 427 36.16 34.97 2.31
C TYR A 427 35.65 35.63 3.58
N SER A 428 34.91 36.74 3.44
CA SER A 428 34.50 37.58 4.57
C SER A 428 33.13 38.23 4.39
N ALA A 429 32.25 37.65 3.57
CA ALA A 429 30.88 38.14 3.49
C ALA A 429 30.07 37.60 4.68
N ASN A 430 29.20 38.45 5.25
CA ASN A 430 28.18 37.96 6.18
C ASN A 430 27.10 37.20 5.43
N LYS A 431 26.64 36.13 6.05
CA LYS A 431 25.57 35.24 5.62
C LYS A 431 24.41 35.44 6.58
N VAL A 432 23.22 35.01 6.16
CA VAL A 432 22.00 35.18 6.95
C VAL A 432 21.93 34.07 8.00
N ALA A 433 21.44 34.39 9.19
CA ALA A 433 21.15 33.42 10.24
C ALA A 433 19.80 32.73 9.99
N TYR A 434 19.69 31.46 10.37
CA TYR A 434 18.48 30.64 10.19
C TYR A 434 18.14 29.84 11.46
N LEU A 435 16.89 29.40 11.58
CA LEU A 435 16.36 28.53 12.64
C LEU A 435 16.69 27.07 12.35
N GLY A 436 16.92 26.31 13.42
CA GLY A 436 16.83 24.85 13.34
C GLY A 436 15.38 24.38 13.41
N ALA A 437 15.16 23.11 13.04
CA ALA A 437 13.84 22.49 13.06
C ALA A 437 13.11 22.63 14.41
N ILE A 438 11.80 22.92 14.35
CA ILE A 438 10.93 23.07 15.52
C ILE A 438 9.77 22.08 15.41
N PRO A 439 9.54 21.21 16.41
CA PRO A 439 8.41 20.29 16.39
C PRO A 439 7.10 20.99 16.73
N ASP A 440 6.00 20.42 16.24
CA ASP A 440 4.65 20.73 16.73
C ASP A 440 4.51 20.44 18.23
N MET A 441 3.64 21.18 18.92
CA MET A 441 3.53 21.12 20.40
C MET A 441 2.11 20.81 20.89
N ILE A 442 2.00 19.96 21.90
CA ILE A 442 0.73 19.67 22.58
C ILE A 442 0.73 20.38 23.94
N VAL A 443 -0.33 21.14 24.25
CA VAL A 443 -0.45 21.92 25.49
C VAL A 443 -1.70 21.55 26.27
N ASN A 444 -1.57 21.54 27.60
CA ASN A 444 -2.72 21.40 28.47
C ASN A 444 -3.43 22.75 28.62
N PRO A 445 -4.77 22.81 28.53
CA PRO A 445 -5.49 24.07 28.74
C PRO A 445 -5.16 24.66 30.13
N GLY A 446 -4.61 25.87 30.17
CA GLY A 446 -4.20 26.55 31.40
C GLY A 446 -2.73 26.38 31.78
N SER A 447 -1.93 25.60 31.04
CA SER A 447 -0.51 25.40 31.34
C SER A 447 0.40 26.45 30.69
N VAL A 448 1.66 26.47 31.14
CA VAL A 448 2.76 27.18 30.51
C VAL A 448 3.81 26.15 30.07
N VAL A 449 4.24 26.22 28.81
CA VAL A 449 5.26 25.36 28.20
C VAL A 449 6.42 26.23 27.73
N THR A 450 7.65 25.71 27.78
CA THR A 450 8.84 26.39 27.26
C THR A 450 9.62 25.50 26.30
N TYR A 451 10.16 26.06 25.23
CA TYR A 451 10.98 25.40 24.23
C TYR A 451 12.22 26.23 23.89
N GLN A 452 13.35 25.60 23.64
CA GLN A 452 14.62 26.27 23.31
C GLN A 452 14.80 26.31 21.79
N LEU A 453 14.62 27.48 21.19
CA LEU A 453 14.91 27.68 19.77
C LEU A 453 16.42 27.56 19.53
N VAL A 454 16.81 26.91 18.45
CA VAL A 454 18.20 26.85 17.99
C VAL A 454 18.30 27.70 16.74
N GLY A 455 19.33 28.53 16.67
CA GLY A 455 19.60 29.37 15.51
C GLY A 455 21.06 29.22 15.11
N TYR A 456 21.30 29.16 13.80
CA TYR A 456 22.61 28.97 13.21
C TYR A 456 23.01 30.22 12.45
N ASP A 457 24.24 30.67 12.69
CA ASP A 457 24.88 31.71 11.91
C ASP A 457 26.18 31.16 11.30
N PRO A 458 26.25 31.05 9.96
CA PRO A 458 27.43 30.53 9.28
C PRO A 458 28.74 31.33 9.47
N ASN A 459 28.68 32.57 9.96
CA ASN A 459 29.83 33.39 10.30
C ASN A 459 30.23 33.26 11.78
N GLY A 460 29.40 32.60 12.60
CA GLY A 460 29.56 32.48 14.04
C GLY A 460 29.08 33.72 14.80
N ASP A 461 28.29 34.59 14.15
CA ASP A 461 27.67 35.73 14.81
C ASP A 461 26.58 35.28 15.79
N SER A 462 26.25 36.14 16.76
CA SER A 462 25.18 35.84 17.72
C SER A 462 23.80 36.00 17.08
N VAL A 463 23.12 34.88 16.86
CA VAL A 463 21.73 34.85 16.40
C VAL A 463 20.79 35.52 17.40
N LYS A 464 19.77 36.20 16.87
CA LYS A 464 18.69 36.82 17.63
C LYS A 464 17.35 36.24 17.21
N PHE A 465 16.44 36.15 18.17
CA PHE A 465 15.11 35.56 17.96
C PHE A 465 14.00 36.58 18.17
N LEU A 466 12.89 36.41 17.47
CA LEU A 466 11.68 37.23 17.62
C LEU A 466 10.43 36.35 17.68
N ASP A 467 9.47 36.77 18.48
CA ASP A 467 8.08 36.34 18.39
C ASP A 467 7.28 37.32 17.51
N LYS A 468 5.97 37.08 17.37
CA LYS A 468 5.07 37.98 16.65
C LYS A 468 5.14 39.44 17.12
N ALA A 469 5.20 39.70 18.42
CA ALA A 469 5.23 41.07 18.94
C ALA A 469 6.56 41.78 18.60
N GLY A 470 7.65 41.02 18.60
CA GLY A 470 8.96 41.45 18.11
C GLY A 470 8.92 41.82 16.62
N LEU A 471 8.35 40.95 15.79
CA LEU A 471 8.17 41.18 14.35
C LEU A 471 7.31 42.42 14.06
N ASP A 472 6.18 42.57 14.76
CA ASP A 472 5.29 43.73 14.66
C ASP A 472 6.02 45.04 15.02
N THR A 473 6.87 45.01 16.04
CA THR A 473 7.65 46.18 16.48
C THR A 473 8.68 46.61 15.44
N GLN A 474 9.25 45.65 14.69
CA GLN A 474 10.20 45.93 13.61
C GLN A 474 9.51 46.33 12.29
N GLY A 475 8.17 46.22 12.20
CA GLY A 475 7.43 46.51 10.98
C GLY A 475 7.66 45.49 9.86
N ILE A 476 8.03 44.26 10.22
CA ILE A 476 8.25 43.17 9.28
C ILE A 476 6.89 42.57 8.89
N THR A 477 6.72 42.28 7.60
CA THR A 477 5.51 41.62 7.09
C THR A 477 5.74 40.11 7.06
N TYR A 478 4.78 39.35 7.58
CA TYR A 478 4.80 37.89 7.68
C TYR A 478 3.37 37.35 7.47
N GLN A 479 3.22 36.04 7.23
CA GLN A 479 1.90 35.42 7.09
C GLN A 479 1.13 35.44 8.42
N THR A 480 -0.17 35.74 8.38
CA THR A 480 -0.98 35.83 9.61
C THR A 480 -1.53 34.45 9.98
N HIS A 481 -1.22 33.99 11.18
CA HIS A 481 -1.69 32.71 11.72
C HIS A 481 -2.68 32.93 12.87
N ASP A 482 -3.61 31.99 13.05
CA ASP A 482 -4.56 32.03 14.17
C ASP A 482 -3.94 31.38 15.42
N SER A 483 -3.57 32.23 16.38
CA SER A 483 -3.05 31.74 17.67
C SER A 483 -4.15 31.27 18.63
N ALA A 484 -5.44 31.37 18.26
CA ALA A 484 -6.60 30.95 19.05
C ALA A 484 -6.58 31.44 20.52
N GLY A 485 -5.97 32.60 20.77
CA GLY A 485 -5.83 33.18 22.11
C GLY A 485 -4.63 32.67 22.94
N LEU A 486 -3.74 31.85 22.37
CA LEU A 486 -2.43 31.54 22.95
C LEU A 486 -1.63 32.83 23.15
N ILE A 487 -1.04 32.95 24.33
CA ILE A 487 -0.07 34.00 24.64
C ILE A 487 1.31 33.35 24.56
N TYR A 488 2.21 33.90 23.76
CA TYR A 488 3.56 33.38 23.68
C TYR A 488 4.59 34.51 23.57
N SER A 489 5.82 34.21 23.97
CA SER A 489 6.94 35.14 23.87
C SER A 489 8.26 34.42 23.66
N VAL A 490 9.22 35.06 23.00
CA VAL A 490 10.58 34.53 22.81
C VAL A 490 11.61 35.46 23.45
N ASP A 491 12.54 34.91 24.25
CA ASP A 491 13.71 35.67 24.68
C ASP A 491 14.64 35.92 23.49
N LYS A 492 14.81 37.19 23.14
CA LYS A 492 15.57 37.63 21.97
C LYS A 492 17.02 37.14 21.91
N ASN A 493 17.66 36.91 23.05
CA ASN A 493 19.08 36.54 23.10
C ASN A 493 19.30 35.06 23.32
N THR A 494 18.44 34.42 24.12
CA THR A 494 18.60 33.00 24.43
C THR A 494 17.81 32.11 23.51
N GLY A 495 16.71 32.58 22.90
CA GLY A 495 15.82 31.75 22.08
C GLY A 495 14.81 30.95 22.88
N ILE A 496 14.63 31.21 24.18
CA ILE A 496 13.62 30.50 24.98
C ILE A 496 12.22 31.00 24.58
N LEU A 497 11.47 30.16 23.86
CA LEU A 497 10.04 30.31 23.58
C LEU A 497 9.24 29.89 24.81
N THR A 498 8.28 30.72 25.23
CA THR A 498 7.33 30.43 26.31
C THR A 498 5.92 30.55 25.76
N ILE A 499 5.09 29.51 25.93
CA ILE A 499 3.70 29.45 25.48
C ILE A 499 2.80 29.28 26.68
N GLN A 500 1.82 30.16 26.84
CA GLN A 500 0.78 30.09 27.86
C GLN A 500 -0.56 29.78 27.20
N ALA A 501 -1.07 28.58 27.46
CA ALA A 501 -2.36 28.12 26.99
C ALA A 501 -3.48 28.64 27.90
N PRO A 502 -4.51 29.35 27.39
CA PRO A 502 -5.70 29.65 28.17
C PRO A 502 -6.37 28.38 28.70
N SER A 503 -7.00 28.42 29.87
CA SER A 503 -7.79 27.28 30.39
C SER A 503 -8.96 26.89 29.48
N THR A 504 -9.38 27.81 28.62
CA THR A 504 -10.44 27.63 27.61
C THR A 504 -9.91 27.14 26.26
N PHE A 505 -8.59 27.03 26.06
CA PHE A 505 -8.01 26.58 24.80
C PHE A 505 -8.45 25.15 24.48
N ARG A 506 -8.94 24.91 23.26
CA ARG A 506 -9.41 23.61 22.75
C ARG A 506 -9.09 23.58 21.25
N GLY A 507 -8.67 22.43 20.73
CA GLY A 507 -8.33 22.28 19.31
C GLY A 507 -6.91 22.73 18.97
N GLU A 508 -6.70 23.17 17.74
CA GLU A 508 -5.40 23.55 17.18
C GLU A 508 -5.23 25.06 17.03
N ALA A 509 -3.98 25.52 17.03
CA ALA A 509 -3.57 26.90 16.84
C ALA A 509 -2.17 26.96 16.23
N GLN A 510 -1.80 28.10 15.68
CA GLN A 510 -0.48 28.32 15.11
C GLN A 510 0.19 29.56 15.71
N ILE A 511 1.49 29.46 15.96
CA ILE A 511 2.33 30.58 16.40
C ILE A 511 3.51 30.75 15.46
N ILE A 512 4.07 31.96 15.38
CA ILE A 512 5.22 32.28 14.53
C ILE A 512 6.42 32.76 15.35
N VAL A 513 7.61 32.27 15.00
CA VAL A 513 8.91 32.73 15.51
C VAL A 513 9.84 33.07 14.35
N ALA A 514 10.93 33.78 14.61
CA ALA A 514 11.95 34.08 13.59
C ALA A 514 13.36 34.16 14.18
N ALA A 515 14.38 33.82 13.39
CA ALA A 515 15.80 34.08 13.66
C ALA A 515 16.37 35.14 12.71
N TYR A 516 17.34 35.91 13.18
CA TYR A 516 18.04 36.92 12.37
C TYR A 516 19.40 37.35 12.95
N ASP A 517 20.21 38.02 12.14
CA ASP A 517 21.47 38.67 12.52
C ASP A 517 21.38 40.23 12.46
N TYR A 518 22.42 40.95 12.87
CA TYR A 518 22.36 42.41 13.00
C TYR A 518 22.45 43.22 11.69
N LEU A 519 22.40 42.61 10.51
CA LEU A 519 22.62 43.31 9.24
C LEU A 519 21.32 43.64 8.51
N THR A 520 20.81 44.85 8.79
CA THR A 520 19.72 45.56 8.06
C THR A 520 18.29 45.05 8.29
N THR A 521 17.32 45.95 8.07
CA THR A 521 15.89 45.77 8.39
C THR A 521 15.06 45.25 7.21
N SER A 522 15.65 44.47 6.30
CA SER A 522 14.89 43.83 5.22
C SER A 522 14.24 42.55 5.73
N SER A 523 12.99 42.26 5.34
CA SER A 523 12.31 41.00 5.68
C SER A 523 13.06 39.77 5.17
N SER A 524 13.92 39.95 4.18
CA SER A 524 14.73 38.90 3.57
C SER A 524 15.90 38.41 4.45
N ASN A 525 16.11 38.96 5.65
CA ASN A 525 17.19 38.52 6.56
C ASN A 525 16.66 37.83 7.81
N TYR A 526 15.38 37.47 7.79
CA TYR A 526 14.71 36.72 8.81
C TYR A 526 14.38 35.36 8.23
N ASP A 527 14.64 34.34 9.01
CA ASP A 527 14.12 33.00 8.79
C ASP A 527 12.94 32.80 9.73
N PHE A 528 11.76 32.53 9.20
CA PHE A 528 10.52 32.39 9.95
C PHE A 528 10.22 30.92 10.20
N GLN A 529 9.46 30.62 11.25
CA GLN A 529 8.89 29.29 11.42
C GLN A 529 7.49 29.39 12.03
N ILE A 530 6.57 28.62 11.47
CA ILE A 530 5.23 28.38 12.02
C ILE A 530 5.24 27.10 12.85
N ILE A 531 4.70 27.16 14.06
CA ILE A 531 4.61 26.03 14.99
C ILE A 531 3.14 25.72 15.23
N ASN A 532 2.70 24.48 14.99
CA ASN A 532 1.33 24.05 15.32
C ASN A 532 1.22 23.65 16.80
N ILE A 533 0.13 24.05 17.45
CA ILE A 533 -0.14 23.88 18.88
C ILE A 533 -1.53 23.26 19.10
N SER A 534 -1.67 22.16 19.84
CA SER A 534 -2.96 21.49 20.06
C SER A 534 -3.35 21.29 21.54
N ALA A 535 -4.66 21.13 21.85
CA ALA A 535 -5.23 20.97 23.20
C ALA A 535 -6.04 19.68 23.43
N SER A 536 -6.16 19.26 24.70
CA SER A 536 -6.92 18.08 25.13
C SER A 536 -8.47 18.24 25.10
N ALA A 537 -9.22 17.25 24.56
CA ALA A 537 -10.70 17.16 24.53
C ALA A 537 -11.27 16.23 25.64
N ASN A 538 -12.58 16.17 25.97
CA ASN A 538 -13.15 15.31 27.06
C ASN A 538 -13.95 14.07 26.55
N PRO A 539 -13.92 12.90 27.23
CA PRO A 539 -14.73 11.72 26.87
C PRO A 539 -16.26 11.85 27.04
N ILE A 540 -17.02 11.05 26.30
CA ILE A 540 -18.49 10.89 26.33
C ILE A 540 -18.82 9.47 26.81
N LEU A 541 -19.53 9.35 27.95
CA LEU A 541 -19.96 8.06 28.53
C LEU A 541 -21.49 7.87 28.45
N ALA A 542 -21.95 6.65 28.20
CA ALA A 542 -23.31 6.15 28.02
C ALA A 542 -23.67 5.09 29.08
N ASN A 543 -24.96 4.77 29.27
CA ASN A 543 -25.39 3.82 30.31
C ASN A 543 -25.42 2.37 29.80
N ASP A 544 -25.07 1.42 30.67
CA ASP A 544 -24.97 -0.01 30.37
C ASP A 544 -26.01 -0.90 31.08
N SER A 545 -26.22 -2.09 30.54
CA SER A 545 -27.02 -3.16 31.16
C SER A 545 -26.42 -4.55 30.90
N PHE A 546 -26.33 -5.38 31.94
CA PHE A 546 -25.78 -6.74 31.91
C PHE A 546 -26.69 -7.75 32.63
N ASP A 547 -26.83 -8.96 32.08
CA ASP A 547 -27.60 -10.07 32.67
C ASP A 547 -26.67 -11.23 33.07
N MET A 548 -26.91 -11.85 34.23
CA MET A 548 -26.00 -12.89 34.77
C MET A 548 -26.68 -13.91 35.68
N ILE A 549 -26.01 -15.04 35.90
CA ILE A 549 -26.51 -16.16 36.72
C ILE A 549 -25.78 -16.22 38.06
N ALA A 550 -26.52 -16.45 39.15
CA ALA A 550 -25.94 -16.62 40.47
C ALA A 550 -24.88 -17.74 40.53
N GLY A 551 -23.78 -17.53 41.23
CA GLY A 551 -22.70 -18.51 41.38
C GLY A 551 -21.79 -18.66 40.16
N THR A 552 -21.92 -17.81 39.14
CA THR A 552 -20.98 -17.73 38.00
C THR A 552 -20.11 -16.48 38.12
N MET A 553 -18.87 -16.57 37.65
CA MET A 553 -17.99 -15.41 37.48
C MET A 553 -18.29 -14.76 36.13
N ASN A 554 -18.48 -13.44 36.11
CA ASN A 554 -18.81 -12.67 34.90
C ASN A 554 -17.89 -11.45 34.80
N GLU A 555 -17.53 -11.08 33.57
CA GLU A 555 -16.75 -9.89 33.24
C GLU A 555 -17.64 -8.89 32.49
N LEU A 556 -17.60 -7.62 32.89
CA LEU A 556 -18.46 -6.56 32.38
C LEU A 556 -17.58 -5.45 31.76
N THR A 557 -17.90 -5.03 30.54
CA THR A 557 -17.14 -4.05 29.74
C THR A 557 -17.98 -2.79 29.48
N PRO A 558 -18.14 -1.89 30.47
CA PRO A 558 -18.99 -0.71 30.36
C PRO A 558 -18.53 0.28 29.26
N LEU A 559 -17.25 0.34 28.92
CA LEU A 559 -16.74 1.30 27.94
C LEU A 559 -17.08 0.96 26.47
N SER A 560 -17.71 -0.19 26.23
CA SER A 560 -17.98 -0.70 24.87
C SER A 560 -18.91 0.18 24.02
N ASN A 561 -19.72 1.02 24.66
CA ASN A 561 -20.63 1.97 24.01
C ASN A 561 -20.22 3.44 24.23
N ASP A 562 -19.01 3.69 24.76
CA ASP A 562 -18.50 5.01 25.12
C ASP A 562 -17.54 5.58 24.05
N THR A 563 -17.32 6.89 24.01
CA THR A 563 -16.39 7.55 23.06
C THR A 563 -15.35 8.42 23.78
N ALA A 564 -14.07 8.29 23.44
CA ALA A 564 -12.98 9.00 24.14
C ALA A 564 -12.84 10.50 23.76
N SER A 565 -13.46 10.93 22.64
CA SER A 565 -13.38 12.27 22.01
C SER A 565 -11.95 12.80 21.74
N ALA A 566 -10.97 11.91 21.84
CA ALA A 566 -9.53 12.03 21.61
C ALA A 566 -9.07 10.63 21.15
N PRO A 567 -7.80 10.36 20.80
CA PRO A 567 -7.47 9.07 20.17
C PRO A 567 -7.75 7.85 21.07
N SER A 568 -7.80 7.97 22.41
CA SER A 568 -8.18 6.85 23.31
C SER A 568 -8.56 7.23 24.77
N PHE A 569 -9.13 6.29 25.54
CA PHE A 569 -9.42 6.40 27.00
C PHE A 569 -8.17 6.11 27.86
N ASP A 570 -8.04 6.79 29.01
CA ASP A 570 -7.07 6.45 30.06
C ASP A 570 -7.73 5.50 31.08
N LEU A 571 -7.57 4.20 30.85
CA LEU A 571 -8.17 3.14 31.66
C LEU A 571 -7.66 3.11 33.11
N SER A 572 -6.52 3.74 33.42
CA SER A 572 -6.01 3.85 34.79
C SER A 572 -6.88 4.78 35.66
N THR A 573 -7.61 5.67 35.01
CA THR A 573 -8.57 6.56 35.67
C THR A 573 -9.97 5.97 35.77
N PHE A 574 -10.19 4.76 35.23
CA PHE A 574 -11.47 4.09 35.34
C PHE A 574 -11.74 3.72 36.80
N GLN A 575 -12.84 4.22 37.33
CA GLN A 575 -13.24 3.98 38.71
C GLN A 575 -14.74 3.73 38.83
N LEU A 576 -15.11 2.78 39.70
CA LEU A 576 -16.47 2.62 40.21
C LEU A 576 -16.68 3.58 41.38
N LEU A 577 -17.73 4.38 41.30
CA LEU A 577 -18.03 5.45 42.26
C LEU A 577 -18.93 4.97 43.41
N ASP A 578 -19.64 3.86 43.24
CA ASP A 578 -20.44 3.20 44.26
C ASP A 578 -20.52 1.67 44.07
N ALA A 579 -20.71 0.94 45.18
CA ALA A 579 -20.93 -0.51 45.19
C ALA A 579 -21.83 -0.94 46.38
N PRO A 580 -22.78 -1.89 46.20
CA PRO A 580 -23.59 -2.41 47.30
C PRO A 580 -22.75 -3.18 48.35
N ALA A 581 -23.05 -2.99 49.64
CA ALA A 581 -22.24 -3.46 50.77
C ALA A 581 -21.96 -4.97 50.89
N ASN A 582 -22.61 -5.81 50.07
CA ASN A 582 -22.49 -7.28 50.10
C ASN A 582 -21.99 -7.86 48.76
N ILE A 583 -21.49 -7.02 47.86
CA ILE A 583 -21.05 -7.39 46.52
C ILE A 583 -19.54 -7.11 46.43
N GLN A 584 -18.76 -8.13 46.10
CA GLN A 584 -17.33 -7.99 45.84
C GLN A 584 -17.15 -7.81 44.33
N LEU A 585 -16.62 -6.66 43.93
CA LEU A 585 -16.31 -6.29 42.55
C LEU A 585 -14.81 -6.04 42.44
N SER A 586 -14.17 -6.59 41.42
CA SER A 586 -12.81 -6.21 41.03
C SER A 586 -12.87 -5.41 39.75
N VAL A 587 -11.99 -4.43 39.63
CA VAL A 587 -11.85 -3.59 38.44
C VAL A 587 -10.43 -3.71 37.96
N GLN A 588 -10.23 -4.06 36.69
CA GLN A 588 -8.92 -4.12 36.07
C GLN A 588 -9.05 -3.66 34.62
N ASN A 589 -8.30 -2.62 34.24
CA ASN A 589 -8.24 -2.09 32.87
C ASN A 589 -9.63 -1.78 32.26
N GLY A 590 -10.53 -1.17 33.03
CA GLY A 590 -11.89 -0.85 32.57
C GLY A 590 -12.86 -2.05 32.54
N VAL A 591 -12.40 -3.26 32.86
CA VAL A 591 -13.23 -4.46 33.01
C VAL A 591 -13.64 -4.62 34.47
N VAL A 592 -14.92 -4.86 34.72
CA VAL A 592 -15.47 -5.11 36.05
C VAL A 592 -15.77 -6.60 36.18
N SER A 593 -15.04 -7.32 37.04
CA SER A 593 -15.33 -8.72 37.35
C SER A 593 -16.24 -8.83 38.57
N TYR A 594 -17.26 -9.67 38.45
CA TYR A 594 -18.24 -9.91 39.50
C TYR A 594 -18.61 -11.40 39.60
N SER A 595 -18.61 -11.92 40.83
CA SER A 595 -19.19 -13.23 41.14
C SER A 595 -20.40 -13.06 42.04
N ALA A 596 -21.58 -13.33 41.50
CA ALA A 596 -22.80 -13.32 42.29
C ALA A 596 -22.81 -14.50 43.27
N PRO A 597 -23.11 -14.31 44.58
CA PRO A 597 -23.22 -15.42 45.51
C PRO A 597 -24.28 -16.44 45.08
N VAL A 598 -24.00 -17.73 45.29
CA VAL A 598 -24.99 -18.80 45.07
C VAL A 598 -26.26 -18.48 45.88
N GLY A 599 -27.40 -18.35 45.19
CA GLY A 599 -28.70 -18.02 45.79
C GLY A 599 -29.08 -16.52 45.80
N TYR A 600 -28.23 -15.62 45.30
CA TYR A 600 -28.60 -14.23 45.06
C TYR A 600 -29.49 -14.09 43.81
N SER A 601 -30.51 -13.25 43.87
CA SER A 601 -31.33 -12.87 42.71
C SER A 601 -31.86 -11.45 42.87
N GLY A 602 -31.72 -10.61 41.84
CA GLY A 602 -32.16 -9.22 41.87
C GLY A 602 -31.34 -8.33 40.94
N THR A 603 -31.77 -7.07 40.81
CA THR A 603 -31.10 -6.04 39.99
C THR A 603 -30.47 -4.97 40.87
N PHE A 604 -29.28 -4.48 40.48
CA PHE A 604 -28.63 -3.32 41.10
C PHE A 604 -27.90 -2.46 40.06
N THR A 605 -27.57 -1.22 40.43
CA THR A 605 -26.89 -0.25 39.55
C THR A 605 -25.61 0.28 40.19
N LEU A 606 -24.59 0.54 39.39
CA LEU A 606 -23.30 1.13 39.75
C LEU A 606 -23.04 2.38 38.90
N ARG A 607 -22.30 3.36 39.42
CA ARG A 607 -21.78 4.50 38.66
C ARG A 607 -20.29 4.35 38.37
N TYR A 608 -19.85 4.82 37.21
CA TYR A 608 -18.44 4.83 36.83
C TYR A 608 -18.03 6.14 36.13
N SER A 609 -16.72 6.40 36.07
CA SER A 609 -16.11 7.52 35.35
C SER A 609 -14.74 7.12 34.80
N VAL A 610 -14.32 7.72 33.68
CA VAL A 610 -12.99 7.55 33.07
C VAL A 610 -12.57 8.84 32.31
N SER A 611 -11.27 9.09 32.21
CA SER A 611 -10.68 10.20 31.44
C SER A 611 -10.11 9.72 30.10
N ASN A 612 -9.70 10.61 29.20
CA ASN A 612 -8.85 10.22 28.07
C ASN A 612 -7.37 10.42 28.37
N ILE A 613 -6.53 9.95 27.45
CA ILE A 613 -5.06 10.00 27.59
C ILE A 613 -4.47 11.40 27.69
N TYR A 614 -5.26 12.43 27.37
CA TYR A 614 -4.87 13.83 27.55
C TYR A 614 -5.36 14.42 28.88
N GLY A 615 -5.80 13.57 29.82
CA GLY A 615 -6.14 13.94 31.19
C GLY A 615 -7.49 14.60 31.37
N ALA A 616 -8.34 14.60 30.35
CA ALA A 616 -9.66 15.20 30.41
C ALA A 616 -10.71 14.17 30.88
N ALA A 617 -11.45 14.49 31.94
CA ALA A 617 -12.45 13.60 32.53
C ALA A 617 -13.82 13.70 31.85
N GLY A 618 -14.46 12.55 31.60
CA GLY A 618 -15.84 12.45 31.09
C GLY A 618 -16.91 12.66 32.19
N THR A 619 -18.17 12.80 31.78
CA THR A 619 -19.33 12.84 32.70
C THR A 619 -19.68 11.42 33.17
N GLU A 620 -19.95 11.22 34.48
CA GLU A 620 -20.29 9.90 35.06
C GLU A 620 -21.43 9.17 34.32
N ALA A 621 -21.35 7.84 34.22
CA ALA A 621 -22.35 6.97 33.60
C ALA A 621 -22.80 5.83 34.54
N PHE A 622 -23.90 5.13 34.18
CA PHE A 622 -24.51 4.08 35.00
C PHE A 622 -24.44 2.70 34.35
N MET A 623 -24.05 1.68 35.12
CA MET A 623 -24.10 0.27 34.77
C MET A 623 -25.21 -0.45 35.56
N THR A 624 -26.13 -1.13 34.88
CA THR A 624 -27.20 -1.94 35.49
C THR A 624 -26.86 -3.44 35.40
N ILE A 625 -27.00 -4.18 36.51
CA ILE A 625 -26.71 -5.61 36.58
C ILE A 625 -27.96 -6.36 37.06
N ASN A 626 -28.44 -7.33 36.27
CA ASN A 626 -29.56 -8.20 36.59
C ASN A 626 -29.07 -9.64 36.89
N VAL A 627 -29.27 -10.12 38.13
CA VAL A 627 -28.86 -11.47 38.52
C VAL A 627 -30.05 -12.41 38.66
N VAL A 628 -30.01 -13.53 37.95
CA VAL A 628 -31.01 -14.61 38.04
C VAL A 628 -30.52 -15.80 38.91
N PRO A 629 -31.41 -16.51 39.63
CA PRO A 629 -31.02 -17.62 40.51
C PRO A 629 -30.47 -18.84 39.72
N ASN A 630 -29.49 -19.55 40.27
CA ASN A 630 -28.95 -20.81 39.72
C ASN A 630 -29.80 -22.01 40.13
N THR A 631 -30.50 -22.63 39.18
CA THR A 631 -31.39 -23.80 39.38
C THR A 631 -31.01 -24.95 38.45
N ALA A 632 -31.63 -26.13 38.69
CA ALA A 632 -31.31 -27.36 37.96
C ALA A 632 -31.49 -27.23 36.44
N ALA A 633 -30.68 -28.00 35.70
CA ALA A 633 -30.82 -28.18 34.26
C ALA A 633 -32.24 -28.66 33.92
N VAL A 634 -32.75 -28.20 32.78
CA VAL A 634 -34.05 -28.59 32.25
C VAL A 634 -33.82 -29.24 30.89
N ALA A 635 -34.14 -30.53 30.79
CA ALA A 635 -34.12 -31.25 29.52
C ALA A 635 -35.54 -31.27 28.92
N GLY A 636 -35.68 -30.97 27.64
CA GLY A 636 -36.93 -30.98 26.89
C GLY A 636 -37.06 -32.23 26.02
N ASP A 637 -38.25 -32.82 25.93
CA ASP A 637 -38.47 -33.95 25.03
C ASP A 637 -38.33 -33.51 23.56
N ASP A 638 -37.66 -34.33 22.76
CA ASP A 638 -37.42 -34.09 21.35
C ASP A 638 -38.26 -35.00 20.46
N SER A 639 -38.59 -34.50 19.28
CA SER A 639 -39.22 -35.29 18.23
C SER A 639 -38.59 -35.00 16.88
N TYR A 640 -38.23 -36.07 16.17
CA TYR A 640 -37.66 -36.01 14.83
C TYR A 640 -38.45 -36.93 13.89
N GLN A 641 -38.43 -36.62 12.60
CA GLN A 641 -38.90 -37.51 11.55
C GLN A 641 -37.72 -37.81 10.62
N ILE A 642 -37.55 -39.07 10.25
CA ILE A 642 -36.43 -39.49 9.38
C ILE A 642 -36.91 -40.52 8.35
N ASP A 643 -36.18 -40.63 7.26
CA ASP A 643 -36.42 -41.66 6.25
C ASP A 643 -35.88 -43.04 6.70
N VAL A 644 -36.54 -44.11 6.26
CA VAL A 644 -36.22 -45.51 6.59
C VAL A 644 -34.81 -45.95 6.20
N ASP A 645 -34.19 -45.31 5.21
CA ASP A 645 -32.87 -45.69 4.69
C ASP A 645 -31.77 -44.68 5.06
N SER A 646 -32.08 -43.70 5.93
CA SER A 646 -31.20 -42.55 6.22
C SER A 646 -30.65 -42.54 7.65
N VAL A 647 -29.41 -42.09 7.81
CA VAL A 647 -28.79 -41.81 9.12
C VAL A 647 -28.93 -40.32 9.44
N ALA A 648 -29.30 -39.97 10.68
CA ALA A 648 -29.55 -38.59 11.11
C ALA A 648 -28.66 -38.16 12.29
N ILE A 649 -28.31 -36.88 12.35
CA ILE A 649 -27.69 -36.22 13.52
C ILE A 649 -28.77 -35.35 14.19
N LEU A 650 -29.07 -35.64 15.45
CA LEU A 650 -30.17 -35.07 16.21
C LEU A 650 -29.62 -34.09 17.25
N ASP A 651 -29.99 -32.81 17.12
CA ASP A 651 -29.62 -31.74 18.05
C ASP A 651 -30.63 -31.61 19.21
N VAL A 652 -30.45 -32.50 20.19
CA VAL A 652 -31.32 -32.60 21.37
C VAL A 652 -31.05 -31.53 22.42
N LEU A 653 -29.99 -30.72 22.28
CA LEU A 653 -29.67 -29.65 23.24
C LEU A 653 -30.40 -28.34 22.93
N SER A 654 -31.02 -28.24 21.76
CA SER A 654 -31.61 -27.00 21.23
C SER A 654 -32.79 -26.47 22.07
N ASN A 655 -33.55 -27.34 22.71
CA ASN A 655 -34.69 -27.02 23.59
C ASN A 655 -34.35 -27.13 25.09
N ASP A 656 -33.13 -27.57 25.41
CA ASP A 656 -32.63 -27.74 26.76
C ASP A 656 -32.16 -26.41 27.32
N ARG A 657 -32.15 -26.29 28.65
CA ARG A 657 -31.73 -25.07 29.34
C ARG A 657 -30.84 -25.42 30.49
N SER A 658 -29.73 -24.69 30.63
CA SER A 658 -28.86 -24.81 31.80
C SER A 658 -29.60 -24.45 33.08
N ASN A 659 -30.69 -23.68 32.98
CA ASN A 659 -31.54 -23.26 34.08
C ASN A 659 -32.97 -22.93 33.62
N LYS A 660 -33.99 -23.25 34.42
CA LYS A 660 -35.40 -22.97 34.12
C LYS A 660 -35.73 -21.49 33.88
N PHE A 661 -34.94 -20.57 34.43
CA PHE A 661 -35.13 -19.13 34.27
C PHE A 661 -34.39 -18.51 33.09
N LEU A 662 -33.57 -19.30 32.39
CA LEU A 662 -32.86 -18.87 31.19
C LEU A 662 -33.58 -19.36 29.94
N THR A 663 -33.25 -18.75 28.83
CA THR A 663 -33.68 -19.16 27.49
C THR A 663 -32.57 -19.84 26.70
N THR A 664 -31.33 -19.83 27.20
CA THR A 664 -30.12 -20.35 26.53
C THR A 664 -29.63 -21.67 27.15
N ASN A 665 -28.90 -22.46 26.35
CA ASN A 665 -28.34 -23.76 26.73
C ASN A 665 -26.82 -23.74 27.00
N ASN A 666 -26.22 -22.55 27.12
CA ASN A 666 -24.78 -22.38 27.35
C ASN A 666 -24.31 -23.22 28.56
N GLY A 667 -23.30 -24.07 28.33
CA GLY A 667 -22.73 -24.98 29.33
C GLY A 667 -23.45 -26.33 29.49
N MET A 668 -24.41 -26.67 28.62
CA MET A 668 -25.07 -27.98 28.58
C MET A 668 -24.27 -29.01 27.77
N SER A 669 -24.27 -30.28 28.20
CA SER A 669 -23.66 -31.39 27.44
C SER A 669 -24.39 -32.72 27.66
N ILE A 670 -24.40 -33.59 26.64
CA ILE A 670 -25.00 -34.94 26.70
C ILE A 670 -24.02 -35.90 27.36
N VAL A 671 -24.46 -36.60 28.42
CA VAL A 671 -23.62 -37.50 29.21
C VAL A 671 -24.03 -38.97 29.12
N ALA A 672 -25.25 -39.29 28.67
CA ALA A 672 -25.70 -40.66 28.46
C ALA A 672 -26.93 -40.73 27.55
N PHE A 673 -27.19 -41.91 26.97
CA PHE A 673 -28.44 -42.24 26.26
C PHE A 673 -28.83 -43.71 26.48
N SER A 674 -30.11 -44.05 26.31
CA SER A 674 -30.62 -45.43 26.36
C SER A 674 -30.57 -46.11 24.99
N SER A 675 -30.68 -47.44 24.94
CA SER A 675 -30.90 -48.16 23.68
C SER A 675 -32.24 -47.76 23.03
N SER A 676 -32.28 -47.78 21.70
CA SER A 676 -33.50 -47.65 20.89
C SER A 676 -34.52 -48.75 21.21
N ALA A 677 -35.82 -48.41 21.17
CA ALA A 677 -36.90 -49.37 21.32
C ALA A 677 -37.16 -50.19 20.04
N ALA A 678 -36.82 -49.66 18.87
CA ALA A 678 -36.98 -50.29 17.56
C ALA A 678 -35.69 -50.93 17.00
N GLY A 679 -34.58 -50.89 17.75
CA GLY A 679 -33.31 -51.52 17.36
C GLY A 679 -32.40 -50.66 16.48
N ALA A 680 -32.59 -49.34 16.48
CA ALA A 680 -31.71 -48.38 15.84
C ALA A 680 -30.32 -48.33 16.53
N VAL A 681 -29.30 -48.00 15.74
CA VAL A 681 -27.93 -47.76 16.24
C VAL A 681 -27.81 -46.29 16.65
N ILE A 682 -27.43 -46.05 17.90
CA ILE A 682 -27.32 -44.70 18.49
C ILE A 682 -25.90 -44.48 19.00
N SER A 683 -25.30 -43.32 18.69
CA SER A 683 -24.02 -42.85 19.23
C SER A 683 -24.03 -41.34 19.46
N ILE A 684 -23.04 -40.82 20.19
CA ILE A 684 -22.81 -39.37 20.27
C ILE A 684 -21.70 -39.02 19.27
N GLU A 685 -21.94 -38.02 18.44
CA GLU A 685 -21.01 -37.46 17.45
C GLU A 685 -21.13 -35.93 17.56
N ASP A 686 -20.01 -35.25 17.80
CA ASP A 686 -19.92 -33.78 17.96
C ASP A 686 -20.91 -33.16 18.95
N GLY A 687 -21.10 -33.83 20.11
CA GLY A 687 -22.02 -33.36 21.15
C GLY A 687 -23.51 -33.52 20.79
N LYS A 688 -23.84 -34.12 19.65
CA LYS A 688 -25.19 -34.42 19.17
C LYS A 688 -25.42 -35.93 19.11
N ILE A 689 -26.68 -36.35 18.93
CA ILE A 689 -27.03 -37.78 18.86
C ILE A 689 -27.09 -38.25 17.41
N ARG A 690 -26.22 -39.17 17.02
CA ARG A 690 -26.29 -39.88 15.75
C ARG A 690 -27.26 -41.06 15.87
N TYR A 691 -28.24 -41.13 14.97
CA TYR A 691 -29.30 -42.15 14.92
C TYR A 691 -29.36 -42.82 13.56
N ALA A 692 -29.31 -44.15 13.51
CA ALA A 692 -29.50 -44.94 12.29
C ALA A 692 -30.63 -45.98 12.50
N PRO A 693 -31.75 -45.91 11.76
CA PRO A 693 -32.86 -46.84 11.91
C PRO A 693 -32.45 -48.28 11.57
N ALA A 694 -33.16 -49.26 12.12
CA ALA A 694 -32.97 -50.65 11.73
C ALA A 694 -33.40 -50.82 10.26
N ALA A 695 -32.63 -51.59 9.47
CA ALA A 695 -32.90 -51.77 8.04
C ALA A 695 -34.36 -52.20 7.78
N GLY A 696 -35.07 -51.40 6.96
CA GLY A 696 -36.47 -51.64 6.59
C GLY A 696 -37.50 -51.35 7.68
N PHE A 697 -37.13 -50.71 8.79
CA PHE A 697 -38.07 -50.32 9.85
C PHE A 697 -38.79 -49.02 9.49
N THR A 698 -40.13 -49.07 9.42
CA THR A 698 -40.99 -47.88 9.38
C THR A 698 -41.88 -47.86 10.62
N GLY A 699 -41.96 -46.72 11.31
CA GLY A 699 -42.76 -46.53 12.52
C GLY A 699 -42.09 -45.61 13.54
N LEU A 700 -42.70 -45.49 14.73
CA LEU A 700 -42.16 -44.70 15.82
C LEU A 700 -41.12 -45.49 16.62
N ASP A 701 -39.94 -44.91 16.80
CA ASP A 701 -38.91 -45.34 17.73
C ASP A 701 -38.73 -44.32 18.85
N THR A 702 -38.30 -44.77 20.03
CA THR A 702 -38.09 -43.90 21.18
C THR A 702 -36.90 -44.34 22.02
N PHE A 703 -36.14 -43.38 22.53
CA PHE A 703 -35.09 -43.56 23.52
C PHE A 703 -34.98 -42.32 24.42
N THR A 704 -34.15 -42.35 25.46
CA THR A 704 -33.92 -41.19 26.35
C THR A 704 -32.47 -40.77 26.33
N TYR A 705 -32.19 -39.49 26.57
CA TYR A 705 -30.86 -38.93 26.76
C TYR A 705 -30.77 -38.15 28.08
N THR A 706 -29.55 -38.04 28.61
CA THR A 706 -29.24 -37.34 29.85
C THR A 706 -28.27 -36.21 29.57
N VAL A 707 -28.58 -35.02 30.07
CA VAL A 707 -27.76 -33.81 29.94
C VAL A 707 -27.29 -33.29 31.28
N THR A 708 -26.17 -32.56 31.29
CA THR A 708 -25.61 -31.89 32.47
C THR A 708 -25.27 -30.43 32.19
N ASN A 709 -25.48 -29.56 33.18
CA ASN A 709 -24.97 -28.17 33.21
C ASN A 709 -23.69 -28.04 34.06
N GLY A 710 -22.98 -29.15 34.28
CA GLY A 710 -21.82 -29.24 35.17
C GLY A 710 -22.14 -29.41 36.66
N THR A 711 -23.35 -29.07 37.11
CA THR A 711 -23.75 -29.15 38.54
C THR A 711 -24.97 -30.04 38.80
N SER A 712 -25.81 -30.27 37.79
CA SER A 712 -27.03 -31.06 37.86
C SER A 712 -27.30 -31.78 36.54
N THR A 713 -28.04 -32.90 36.59
CA THR A 713 -28.44 -33.65 35.39
C THR A 713 -29.94 -33.64 35.18
N ALA A 714 -30.37 -33.70 33.93
CA ALA A 714 -31.76 -33.85 33.52
C ALA A 714 -31.88 -34.90 32.40
N VAL A 715 -33.03 -35.56 32.32
CA VAL A 715 -33.31 -36.63 31.34
C VAL A 715 -34.51 -36.23 30.51
N ALA A 716 -34.41 -36.40 29.20
CA ALA A 716 -35.51 -36.20 28.27
C ALA A 716 -35.62 -37.34 27.27
N LYS A 717 -36.79 -37.43 26.63
CA LYS A 717 -37.13 -38.48 25.68
C LYS A 717 -36.99 -37.96 24.26
N VAL A 718 -36.32 -38.73 23.41
CA VAL A 718 -36.33 -38.56 21.96
C VAL A 718 -37.36 -39.50 21.35
N THR A 719 -38.22 -38.96 20.49
CA THR A 719 -39.16 -39.72 19.66
C THR A 719 -38.78 -39.55 18.19
N VAL A 720 -38.51 -40.64 17.50
CA VAL A 720 -38.13 -40.63 16.07
C VAL A 720 -39.23 -41.33 15.27
N SER A 721 -39.89 -40.62 14.36
CA SER A 721 -40.83 -41.21 13.41
C SER A 721 -40.11 -41.58 12.13
N VAL A 722 -39.90 -42.88 11.90
CA VAL A 722 -39.26 -43.41 10.70
C VAL A 722 -40.33 -43.66 9.65
N LEU A 723 -40.30 -42.94 8.53
CA LEU A 723 -41.30 -43.01 7.46
C LEU A 723 -40.64 -43.43 6.15
N GLU A 724 -41.44 -43.95 5.22
CA GLU A 724 -41.02 -44.03 3.82
C GLU A 724 -41.36 -42.68 3.18
N ILE A 725 -40.32 -41.96 2.76
CA ILE A 725 -40.44 -40.57 2.34
C ILE A 725 -40.41 -40.47 0.80
N GLU A 726 -41.45 -39.87 0.22
CA GLU A 726 -41.49 -39.47 -1.20
C GLU A 726 -40.67 -38.22 -1.43
N ASP A 727 -39.98 -38.13 -2.58
CA ASP A 727 -39.00 -37.06 -2.77
C ASP A 727 -39.10 -36.19 -4.01
N ILE A 728 -38.73 -34.93 -3.78
CA ILE A 728 -38.44 -33.92 -4.78
C ILE A 728 -36.95 -33.62 -4.70
N GLY A 729 -36.30 -33.60 -5.86
CA GLY A 729 -34.95 -33.10 -6.01
C GLY A 729 -34.95 -31.75 -6.72
N VAL A 730 -34.06 -30.87 -6.31
CA VAL A 730 -33.86 -29.56 -6.90
C VAL A 730 -32.49 -29.53 -7.54
N THR A 731 -32.43 -29.06 -8.78
CA THR A 731 -31.18 -28.80 -9.47
C THR A 731 -31.07 -27.36 -9.88
N VAL A 732 -29.85 -26.87 -9.97
CA VAL A 732 -29.56 -25.49 -10.32
C VAL A 732 -28.52 -25.47 -11.42
N SER A 733 -28.80 -24.76 -12.51
CA SER A 733 -27.89 -24.68 -13.65
C SER A 733 -28.09 -23.39 -14.43
N ARG A 734 -26.99 -22.85 -14.99
CA ARG A 734 -27.04 -21.66 -15.87
C ARG A 734 -27.86 -21.92 -17.14
N GLU A 735 -27.75 -23.14 -17.67
CA GLU A 735 -28.49 -23.59 -18.84
C GLU A 735 -29.61 -24.55 -18.41
N LYS A 736 -30.75 -24.49 -19.09
CA LYS A 736 -31.88 -25.36 -18.79
C LYS A 736 -31.65 -26.79 -19.30
N THR A 737 -32.16 -27.80 -18.61
CA THR A 737 -32.05 -29.20 -19.04
C THR A 737 -33.03 -29.48 -20.19
N ASP A 738 -32.53 -30.09 -21.27
CA ASP A 738 -33.33 -30.46 -22.45
C ASP A 738 -34.13 -31.78 -22.27
N GLY A 739 -33.91 -32.48 -21.15
CA GLY A 739 -34.54 -33.77 -20.82
C GLY A 739 -35.90 -33.66 -20.12
N VAL A 740 -36.78 -34.64 -20.34
CA VAL A 740 -38.14 -34.70 -19.77
C VAL A 740 -38.26 -35.77 -18.67
N SER A 741 -37.52 -36.87 -18.79
CA SER A 741 -37.43 -37.95 -17.79
C SER A 741 -36.04 -38.55 -17.77
N ILE A 742 -35.51 -38.85 -16.58
CA ILE A 742 -34.11 -39.24 -16.36
C ILE A 742 -33.97 -40.21 -15.17
N ASP A 743 -32.99 -41.11 -15.23
CA ASP A 743 -32.76 -42.14 -14.21
C ASP A 743 -32.16 -41.59 -12.89
N ALA A 744 -31.54 -40.42 -12.95
CA ALA A 744 -30.91 -39.75 -11.81
C ALA A 744 -31.09 -38.23 -11.95
N LEU A 745 -31.04 -37.49 -10.84
CA LEU A 745 -31.07 -36.02 -10.88
C LEU A 745 -29.95 -35.51 -11.78
N PRO A 746 -30.20 -34.45 -12.59
CA PRO A 746 -29.13 -33.79 -13.31
C PRO A 746 -28.09 -33.28 -12.33
N LEU A 747 -26.85 -33.13 -12.79
CA LEU A 747 -25.84 -32.47 -11.98
C LEU A 747 -26.17 -30.98 -11.95
N SER A 748 -26.33 -30.44 -10.74
CA SER A 748 -26.32 -29.00 -10.54
C SER A 748 -24.94 -28.46 -10.84
N ASP A 749 -24.89 -27.20 -11.28
CA ASP A 749 -23.64 -26.45 -11.29
C ASP A 749 -23.09 -26.40 -9.86
N ALA A 750 -21.81 -26.72 -9.68
CA ALA A 750 -21.18 -26.74 -8.35
C ALA A 750 -21.15 -25.33 -7.72
N TYR A 751 -21.11 -24.28 -8.55
CA TYR A 751 -21.17 -22.89 -8.15
C TYR A 751 -21.91 -22.03 -9.17
N LEU A 752 -22.42 -20.92 -8.67
CA LEU A 752 -22.92 -19.77 -9.43
C LEU A 752 -22.14 -18.54 -8.98
N ASN A 753 -21.85 -17.62 -9.88
CA ASN A 753 -21.39 -16.30 -9.45
C ASN A 753 -22.60 -15.42 -9.17
N GLU A 754 -22.48 -14.45 -8.28
CA GLU A 754 -23.58 -13.55 -7.90
C GLU A 754 -24.20 -12.74 -9.06
N TRP A 755 -23.53 -12.68 -10.23
CA TRP A 755 -24.06 -12.05 -11.45
C TRP A 755 -24.65 -13.03 -12.48
N ASP A 756 -24.58 -14.34 -12.23
CA ASP A 756 -25.08 -15.33 -13.17
C ASP A 756 -26.60 -15.41 -13.13
N SER A 757 -27.24 -15.38 -14.30
CA SER A 757 -28.63 -15.86 -14.40
C SER A 757 -28.66 -17.38 -14.42
N PHE A 758 -29.60 -17.99 -13.68
CA PHE A 758 -29.71 -19.44 -13.57
C PHE A 758 -31.16 -19.93 -13.54
N TRP A 759 -31.31 -21.22 -13.75
CA TRP A 759 -32.55 -21.96 -13.62
C TRP A 759 -32.53 -22.84 -12.38
N VAL A 760 -33.58 -22.75 -11.58
CA VAL A 760 -33.92 -23.73 -10.57
C VAL A 760 -34.90 -24.71 -11.20
N GLU A 761 -34.52 -25.97 -11.33
CA GLU A 761 -35.34 -27.03 -11.88
C GLU A 761 -35.79 -27.98 -10.78
N VAL A 762 -37.09 -28.27 -10.74
CA VAL A 762 -37.69 -29.16 -9.75
C VAL A 762 -38.03 -30.49 -10.38
N TRP A 763 -37.48 -31.56 -9.83
CA TRP A 763 -37.63 -32.92 -10.30
C TRP A 763 -38.38 -33.77 -9.29
N VAL A 764 -39.42 -34.43 -9.77
CA VAL A 764 -40.25 -35.31 -8.96
C VAL A 764 -39.80 -36.75 -9.17
N ASN A 765 -39.56 -37.48 -8.09
CA ASN A 765 -39.36 -38.92 -8.14
C ASN A 765 -40.69 -39.64 -7.91
N SER A 766 -40.96 -40.67 -8.70
CA SER A 766 -42.21 -41.43 -8.62
C SER A 766 -42.01 -42.91 -8.31
N ASP A 767 -40.76 -43.34 -8.10
CA ASP A 767 -40.38 -44.73 -7.92
C ASP A 767 -41.06 -45.40 -6.72
N ARG A 768 -41.49 -44.61 -5.72
CA ARG A 768 -42.07 -45.09 -4.47
C ARG A 768 -43.59 -44.85 -4.34
N ILE A 769 -44.17 -43.95 -5.16
CA ILE A 769 -45.63 -43.66 -5.18
C ILE A 769 -46.42 -44.73 -5.94
N SER A 770 -45.98 -45.10 -7.15
CA SER A 770 -46.60 -46.18 -7.93
C SER A 770 -45.74 -46.57 -9.14
N SER A 771 -45.88 -47.81 -9.62
CA SER A 771 -45.35 -48.20 -10.93
C SER A 771 -46.12 -47.59 -12.12
N GLN A 772 -47.00 -46.61 -11.88
CA GLN A 772 -47.82 -45.93 -12.88
C GLN A 772 -47.41 -44.45 -13.09
N GLY A 773 -46.36 -43.97 -12.42
CA GLY A 773 -45.83 -42.62 -12.61
C GLY A 773 -46.61 -41.50 -11.89
N VAL A 774 -46.24 -40.25 -12.17
CA VAL A 774 -46.84 -39.02 -11.62
C VAL A 774 -48.02 -38.55 -12.48
N SER A 775 -49.13 -38.17 -11.84
CA SER A 775 -50.30 -37.53 -12.48
C SER A 775 -50.47 -36.06 -12.13
N ALA A 776 -50.02 -35.61 -10.96
CA ALA A 776 -49.99 -34.20 -10.57
C ALA A 776 -48.91 -33.95 -9.50
N ALA A 777 -48.43 -32.71 -9.41
CA ALA A 777 -47.59 -32.26 -8.30
C ALA A 777 -47.79 -30.75 -8.06
N ALA A 778 -47.54 -30.33 -6.82
CA ALA A 778 -47.74 -28.97 -6.34
C ALA A 778 -46.66 -28.59 -5.33
N LEU A 779 -46.23 -27.33 -5.31
CA LEU A 779 -45.31 -26.78 -4.31
C LEU A 779 -45.33 -25.25 -4.33
N ASP A 780 -44.81 -24.64 -3.28
CA ASP A 780 -44.45 -23.22 -3.23
C ASP A 780 -42.95 -23.07 -2.99
N MET A 781 -42.36 -21.98 -3.47
CA MET A 781 -40.93 -21.66 -3.26
C MET A 781 -40.76 -20.33 -2.54
N GLN A 782 -39.67 -20.24 -1.78
CA GLN A 782 -39.24 -19.02 -1.11
C GLN A 782 -37.73 -18.83 -1.32
N PHE A 783 -37.33 -17.62 -1.69
CA PHE A 783 -35.93 -17.23 -1.85
C PHE A 783 -35.63 -15.95 -1.06
N VAL A 784 -34.34 -15.65 -0.88
CA VAL A 784 -33.89 -14.43 -0.21
C VAL A 784 -34.03 -13.23 -1.16
N PRO A 785 -34.89 -12.24 -0.86
CA PRO A 785 -35.07 -11.07 -1.71
C PRO A 785 -33.84 -10.16 -1.68
N GLY A 786 -33.62 -9.41 -2.78
CA GLY A 786 -32.56 -8.42 -2.89
C GLY A 786 -31.22 -8.92 -3.45
N LEU A 787 -30.99 -10.24 -3.47
CA LEU A 787 -29.83 -10.85 -4.15
C LEU A 787 -30.19 -11.23 -5.60
N TYR A 788 -31.29 -11.95 -5.78
CA TYR A 788 -31.83 -12.33 -7.09
C TYR A 788 -33.32 -12.02 -7.18
N ASP A 789 -33.77 -11.69 -8.38
CA ASP A 789 -35.17 -11.56 -8.75
C ASP A 789 -35.59 -12.76 -9.61
N ALA A 790 -36.73 -13.37 -9.29
CA ALA A 790 -37.35 -14.36 -10.17
C ALA A 790 -38.03 -13.64 -11.35
N THR A 791 -37.82 -14.14 -12.57
CA THR A 791 -38.21 -13.44 -13.81
C THR A 791 -39.06 -14.27 -14.77
N ALA A 792 -38.96 -15.60 -14.71
CA ALA A 792 -39.76 -16.49 -15.54
C ALA A 792 -40.02 -17.83 -14.86
N ILE A 793 -41.14 -18.47 -15.21
CA ILE A 793 -41.51 -19.81 -14.75
C ILE A 793 -41.97 -20.61 -15.98
N GLU A 794 -41.41 -21.80 -16.17
CA GLU A 794 -41.83 -22.75 -17.21
C GLU A 794 -42.25 -24.07 -16.56
N ALA A 795 -43.33 -24.69 -17.04
CA ALA A 795 -43.66 -26.06 -16.66
C ALA A 795 -42.71 -27.05 -17.36
N GLY A 796 -42.51 -28.22 -16.77
CA GLY A 796 -41.89 -29.36 -17.45
C GLY A 796 -42.68 -29.75 -18.69
N ALA A 797 -42.02 -30.33 -19.70
CA ALA A 797 -42.62 -30.54 -21.02
C ALA A 797 -43.88 -31.43 -21.01
N ASP A 798 -43.96 -32.35 -20.04
CA ASP A 798 -45.11 -33.25 -19.83
C ASP A 798 -46.03 -32.82 -18.68
N PHE A 799 -45.86 -31.58 -18.19
CA PHE A 799 -46.72 -30.97 -17.18
C PHE A 799 -47.38 -29.70 -17.71
N GLN A 800 -48.58 -29.42 -17.22
CA GLN A 800 -49.28 -28.16 -17.47
C GLN A 800 -49.74 -27.57 -16.14
N PHE A 801 -49.39 -26.32 -15.88
CA PHE A 801 -49.88 -25.62 -14.68
C PHE A 801 -51.41 -25.48 -14.72
N ASN A 802 -52.05 -25.80 -13.60
CA ASN A 802 -53.49 -25.70 -13.41
C ASN A 802 -53.95 -24.23 -13.32
N THR A 803 -53.11 -23.40 -12.71
CA THR A 803 -53.23 -21.94 -12.60
C THR A 803 -51.89 -21.28 -12.90
N ALA A 804 -51.90 -20.03 -13.38
CA ALA A 804 -50.66 -19.31 -13.66
C ALA A 804 -49.92 -19.03 -12.32
N PRO A 805 -48.66 -19.48 -12.15
CA PRO A 805 -47.88 -19.18 -10.96
C PRO A 805 -47.62 -17.69 -10.80
N THR A 806 -47.43 -17.23 -9.56
CA THR A 806 -47.16 -15.81 -9.23
C THR A 806 -45.79 -15.63 -8.58
N ILE A 807 -45.09 -14.56 -8.97
CA ILE A 807 -43.78 -14.15 -8.43
C ILE A 807 -43.96 -12.87 -7.60
N ASP A 808 -43.44 -12.86 -6.38
CA ASP A 808 -43.29 -11.68 -5.53
C ASP A 808 -41.82 -11.50 -5.11
N ASN A 809 -41.09 -10.63 -5.82
CA ASN A 809 -39.68 -10.36 -5.56
C ASN A 809 -39.45 -9.47 -4.33
N GLU A 810 -40.46 -8.76 -3.80
CA GLU A 810 -40.32 -7.96 -2.58
C GLU A 810 -40.28 -8.87 -1.35
N THR A 811 -41.10 -9.91 -1.35
CA THR A 811 -41.15 -10.88 -0.24
C THR A 811 -40.34 -12.14 -0.50
N GLY A 812 -39.88 -12.38 -1.74
CA GLY A 812 -39.12 -13.56 -2.14
C GLY A 812 -39.98 -14.81 -2.38
N ALA A 813 -41.29 -14.66 -2.56
CA ALA A 813 -42.23 -15.79 -2.64
C ALA A 813 -42.60 -16.13 -4.10
N ILE A 814 -42.66 -17.42 -4.42
CA ILE A 814 -43.24 -17.95 -5.66
C ILE A 814 -44.32 -18.96 -5.30
N THR A 815 -45.55 -18.67 -5.70
CA THR A 815 -46.72 -19.47 -5.32
C THR A 815 -47.50 -19.99 -6.52
N GLY A 816 -48.19 -21.11 -6.33
CA GLY A 816 -49.09 -21.69 -7.33
C GLY A 816 -48.40 -22.50 -8.42
N LEU A 817 -47.29 -23.20 -8.11
CA LEU A 817 -46.64 -24.17 -9.00
C LEU A 817 -47.37 -25.52 -9.00
N ASP A 818 -48.68 -25.49 -9.21
CA ASP A 818 -49.54 -26.67 -9.24
C ASP A 818 -49.69 -27.16 -10.69
N ALA A 819 -49.18 -28.34 -11.01
CA ALA A 819 -49.19 -28.86 -12.38
C ALA A 819 -49.77 -30.27 -12.48
N SER A 820 -50.49 -30.53 -13.58
CA SER A 820 -51.02 -31.84 -13.93
C SER A 820 -50.24 -32.44 -15.11
N ALA A 821 -50.00 -33.74 -15.07
CA ALA A 821 -49.34 -34.45 -16.16
C ALA A 821 -50.25 -34.49 -17.40
N ILE A 822 -49.70 -34.23 -18.59
CA ILE A 822 -50.44 -34.27 -19.86
C ILE A 822 -50.43 -35.67 -20.51
N SER A 823 -49.57 -36.57 -20.03
CA SER A 823 -49.43 -37.95 -20.50
C SER A 823 -49.52 -38.95 -19.34
N SER A 824 -50.07 -40.14 -19.60
CA SER A 824 -50.22 -41.20 -18.60
C SER A 824 -48.92 -42.00 -18.46
N GLY A 825 -48.53 -42.39 -17.24
CA GLY A 825 -47.33 -43.22 -17.01
C GLY A 825 -46.03 -42.43 -16.81
N LEU A 826 -46.12 -41.11 -16.62
CA LEU A 826 -44.98 -40.20 -16.62
C LEU A 826 -44.02 -40.50 -15.46
N GLY A 827 -42.76 -40.83 -15.77
CA GLY A 827 -41.72 -41.04 -14.75
C GLY A 827 -41.76 -42.37 -14.01
N SER A 828 -42.52 -43.37 -14.48
CA SER A 828 -42.50 -44.70 -13.83
C SER A 828 -41.08 -45.29 -13.86
N GLY A 829 -40.39 -45.32 -12.71
CA GLY A 829 -39.01 -45.80 -12.59
C GLY A 829 -37.94 -44.73 -12.85
N GLN A 830 -38.32 -43.45 -13.01
CA GLN A 830 -37.47 -42.33 -13.40
C GLN A 830 -37.92 -41.01 -12.76
N ARG A 831 -37.02 -40.04 -12.63
CA ARG A 831 -37.37 -38.68 -12.21
C ARG A 831 -37.92 -37.87 -13.39
N VAL A 832 -38.88 -36.99 -13.13
CA VAL A 832 -39.54 -36.15 -14.13
C VAL A 832 -39.49 -34.68 -13.77
N LEU A 833 -39.24 -33.83 -14.75
CA LEU A 833 -39.15 -32.38 -14.55
C LEU A 833 -40.55 -31.80 -14.35
N LEU A 834 -40.81 -31.20 -13.19
CA LEU A 834 -42.10 -30.57 -12.85
C LEU A 834 -42.17 -29.12 -13.36
N ALA A 835 -41.20 -28.31 -12.98
CA ALA A 835 -41.16 -26.89 -13.28
C ALA A 835 -39.72 -26.39 -13.25
N ARG A 836 -39.49 -25.25 -13.91
CA ARG A 836 -38.24 -24.50 -13.84
C ARG A 836 -38.51 -23.01 -13.65
N VAL A 837 -37.73 -22.37 -12.79
CA VAL A 837 -37.82 -20.94 -12.49
C VAL A 837 -36.52 -20.27 -12.85
N ARG A 838 -36.59 -19.16 -13.57
CA ARG A 838 -35.42 -18.35 -13.93
C ARG A 838 -35.19 -17.25 -12.91
N PHE A 839 -33.98 -17.20 -12.36
CA PHE A 839 -33.50 -16.14 -11.49
C PHE A 839 -32.50 -15.27 -12.24
N GLN A 840 -32.55 -13.97 -11.98
CA GLN A 840 -31.59 -12.97 -12.47
C GLN A 840 -31.15 -12.08 -11.31
N PRO A 841 -29.90 -11.58 -11.29
CA PRO A 841 -29.42 -10.70 -10.23
C PRO A 841 -30.33 -9.48 -10.04
N SER A 842 -30.58 -9.10 -8.78
CA SER A 842 -31.49 -8.00 -8.46
C SER A 842 -30.87 -6.63 -8.78
N GLN A 843 -31.64 -5.72 -9.39
CA GLN A 843 -31.16 -4.37 -9.72
C GLN A 843 -31.16 -3.39 -8.53
N THR A 844 -31.74 -3.79 -7.40
CA THR A 844 -31.86 -2.98 -6.19
C THR A 844 -30.72 -3.15 -5.18
N GLY A 845 -29.73 -4.01 -5.49
CA GLY A 845 -28.39 -4.11 -4.88
C GLY A 845 -28.33 -3.96 -3.36
N GLY A 846 -28.22 -5.08 -2.62
CA GLY A 846 -28.25 -4.99 -1.15
C GLY A 846 -27.45 -6.01 -0.35
N LEU A 847 -26.78 -6.99 -0.94
CA LEU A 847 -25.99 -7.96 -0.17
C LEU A 847 -24.70 -8.30 -0.91
N SER A 848 -23.59 -7.92 -0.29
CA SER A 848 -22.23 -8.38 -0.60
C SER A 848 -22.12 -9.85 -0.26
N VAL A 849 -21.71 -10.68 -1.23
CA VAL A 849 -21.38 -12.07 -0.97
C VAL A 849 -19.94 -12.11 -0.45
N GLY A 850 -19.73 -12.45 0.82
CA GLY A 850 -18.38 -12.59 1.37
C GLY A 850 -17.55 -13.64 0.63
N SER A 851 -16.22 -13.61 0.82
CA SER A 851 -15.24 -14.54 0.21
C SER A 851 -15.63 -16.02 0.36
N ASP A 852 -16.30 -16.35 1.47
CA ASP A 852 -16.70 -17.71 1.81
C ASP A 852 -17.96 -18.17 1.08
N GLY A 853 -18.61 -17.32 0.25
CA GLY A 853 -19.82 -17.61 -0.52
C GLY A 853 -21.08 -17.94 0.30
N ILE A 854 -22.23 -18.04 -0.38
CA ILE A 854 -23.51 -18.44 0.22
C ILE A 854 -23.90 -19.84 -0.25
N PRO A 855 -24.04 -20.83 0.66
CA PRO A 855 -24.64 -22.12 0.33
C PRO A 855 -26.06 -21.97 -0.23
N PHE A 856 -26.41 -22.68 -1.30
CA PHE A 856 -27.70 -22.48 -1.99
C PHE A 856 -28.92 -22.76 -1.11
N ASP A 857 -28.80 -23.66 -0.13
CA ASP A 857 -29.86 -23.97 0.84
C ASP A 857 -30.12 -22.85 1.85
N ALA A 858 -29.19 -21.91 2.03
CA ALA A 858 -29.41 -20.67 2.77
C ALA A 858 -30.14 -19.61 1.92
N PHE A 859 -30.05 -19.68 0.59
CA PHE A 859 -30.69 -18.76 -0.35
C PHE A 859 -32.12 -19.18 -0.72
N PHE A 860 -32.40 -20.49 -0.80
CA PHE A 860 -33.62 -21.03 -1.40
C PHE A 860 -34.26 -22.13 -0.56
N SER A 861 -35.59 -22.13 -0.50
CA SER A 861 -36.37 -23.17 0.16
C SER A 861 -37.67 -23.49 -0.60
N ILE A 862 -38.16 -24.72 -0.41
CA ILE A 862 -39.45 -25.18 -0.93
C ILE A 862 -40.35 -25.50 0.25
N SER A 863 -41.64 -25.22 0.09
CA SER A 863 -42.67 -25.58 1.05
C SER A 863 -43.90 -26.14 0.33
N GLN A 864 -44.80 -26.75 1.09
CA GLN A 864 -46.08 -27.29 0.58
C GLN A 864 -45.94 -28.26 -0.61
N ALA A 865 -44.83 -29.00 -0.68
CA ALA A 865 -44.56 -29.97 -1.73
C ALA A 865 -45.50 -31.19 -1.65
N GLN A 866 -46.20 -31.49 -2.73
CA GLN A 866 -47.16 -32.60 -2.84
C GLN A 866 -47.06 -33.29 -4.20
N ILE A 867 -47.23 -34.61 -4.24
CA ILE A 867 -47.20 -35.43 -5.47
C ILE A 867 -48.40 -36.39 -5.49
N GLN A 868 -48.93 -36.69 -6.67
CA GLN A 868 -50.06 -37.60 -6.90
C GLN A 868 -49.76 -38.58 -8.04
N ALA A 869 -50.18 -39.84 -7.90
CA ALA A 869 -50.21 -40.85 -8.96
C ALA A 869 -51.65 -41.05 -9.50
N PRO A 870 -51.85 -41.65 -10.70
CA PRO A 870 -53.14 -41.70 -11.41
C PRO A 870 -54.37 -42.24 -10.64
N ASP A 871 -54.19 -42.88 -9.48
CA ASP A 871 -55.25 -43.44 -8.63
C ASP A 871 -55.04 -43.18 -7.11
N THR A 872 -54.20 -42.21 -6.72
CA THR A 872 -53.92 -41.86 -5.31
C THR A 872 -54.40 -40.46 -4.96
N ASP A 873 -54.55 -40.16 -3.66
CA ASP A 873 -54.65 -38.78 -3.18
C ASP A 873 -53.28 -38.07 -3.31
N LEU A 874 -53.27 -36.73 -3.22
CA LEU A 874 -52.02 -35.97 -3.08
C LEU A 874 -51.35 -36.34 -1.75
N VAL A 875 -50.06 -36.68 -1.82
CA VAL A 875 -49.24 -37.03 -0.66
C VAL A 875 -48.16 -35.97 -0.50
N ASP A 876 -47.87 -35.57 0.74
CA ASP A 876 -46.79 -34.64 1.04
C ASP A 876 -45.43 -35.25 0.64
N ALA A 877 -44.63 -34.49 -0.09
CA ALA A 877 -43.30 -34.88 -0.53
C ALA A 877 -42.24 -34.10 0.24
N GLN A 878 -41.11 -34.76 0.52
CA GLN A 878 -39.96 -34.11 1.13
C GLN A 878 -38.97 -33.67 0.05
N VAL A 879 -38.27 -32.57 0.30
CA VAL A 879 -37.13 -32.20 -0.54
C VAL A 879 -35.91 -32.91 0.01
N THR A 880 -35.49 -34.00 -0.63
CA THR A 880 -34.38 -34.86 -0.15
C THR A 880 -33.04 -34.54 -0.80
N ALA A 881 -33.07 -33.80 -1.91
CA ALA A 881 -31.88 -33.40 -2.64
C ALA A 881 -31.99 -31.91 -2.99
N LEU A 882 -31.41 -31.07 -2.13
CA LEU A 882 -31.07 -29.70 -2.50
C LEU A 882 -29.69 -29.70 -3.16
N PRO A 883 -29.45 -28.76 -4.09
CA PRO A 883 -28.17 -28.68 -4.76
C PRO A 883 -27.12 -28.19 -3.76
N GLY A 884 -25.95 -28.84 -3.72
CA GLY A 884 -24.77 -28.34 -3.00
C GLY A 884 -24.10 -27.15 -3.68
N THR A 885 -24.84 -26.44 -4.53
CA THR A 885 -24.33 -25.27 -5.26
C THR A 885 -23.97 -24.16 -4.29
N LYS A 886 -22.88 -23.46 -4.55
CA LYS A 886 -22.47 -22.29 -3.79
C LYS A 886 -22.57 -21.03 -4.65
N ILE A 887 -23.17 -19.97 -4.13
CA ILE A 887 -23.18 -18.66 -4.77
C ILE A 887 -21.91 -17.94 -4.32
N LEU A 888 -21.01 -17.67 -5.26
CA LEU A 888 -19.71 -17.04 -5.03
C LEU A 888 -19.73 -15.59 -5.46
N PRO A 889 -18.90 -14.73 -4.84
CA PRO A 889 -18.73 -13.36 -5.30
C PRO A 889 -18.10 -13.31 -6.70
N VAL A 890 -18.32 -12.22 -7.42
CA VAL A 890 -17.54 -11.93 -8.62
C VAL A 890 -16.17 -11.42 -8.19
N VAL A 891 -15.19 -12.31 -8.17
CA VAL A 891 -13.84 -12.03 -7.66
C VAL A 891 -13.11 -10.87 -8.35
N TYR A 892 -13.51 -10.54 -9.58
CA TYR A 892 -12.94 -9.43 -10.34
C TYR A 892 -13.56 -8.07 -9.97
N ASP A 893 -14.71 -8.05 -9.27
CA ASP A 893 -15.30 -6.86 -8.65
C ASP A 893 -14.78 -6.79 -7.20
N LEU A 894 -13.59 -6.21 -7.03
CA LEU A 894 -12.86 -6.22 -5.75
C LEU A 894 -13.44 -5.23 -4.75
N ASN A 895 -14.17 -4.22 -5.22
CA ASN A 895 -14.83 -3.24 -4.36
C ASN A 895 -16.33 -3.51 -4.16
N ASP A 896 -16.87 -4.54 -4.83
CA ASP A 896 -18.24 -5.02 -4.77
C ASP A 896 -19.29 -3.93 -5.11
N ASP A 897 -18.99 -3.11 -6.11
CA ASP A 897 -19.85 -2.00 -6.54
C ASP A 897 -20.82 -2.37 -7.69
N GLY A 898 -20.77 -3.62 -8.15
CA GLY A 898 -21.60 -4.17 -9.23
C GLY A 898 -21.02 -3.92 -10.63
N LYS A 899 -19.76 -3.49 -10.74
CA LYS A 899 -19.04 -3.22 -11.99
C LYS A 899 -17.59 -3.63 -11.86
N ILE A 900 -17.03 -4.16 -12.93
CA ILE A 900 -15.58 -4.38 -13.04
C ILE A 900 -15.02 -3.18 -13.81
N ASP A 901 -14.49 -2.20 -13.09
CA ASP A 901 -13.96 -0.97 -13.67
C ASP A 901 -12.58 -0.57 -13.13
N LEU A 902 -12.17 0.68 -13.36
CA LEU A 902 -10.84 1.15 -12.95
C LEU A 902 -10.66 1.15 -11.43
N ALA A 903 -11.75 1.25 -10.66
CA ALA A 903 -11.70 1.17 -9.20
C ALA A 903 -11.20 -0.21 -8.73
N ASP A 904 -11.58 -1.29 -9.42
CA ASP A 904 -11.09 -2.64 -9.14
C ASP A 904 -9.64 -2.82 -9.52
N VAL A 905 -9.16 -2.14 -10.57
CA VAL A 905 -7.74 -2.14 -10.94
C VAL A 905 -6.90 -1.43 -9.88
N PHE A 906 -7.43 -0.37 -9.26
CA PHE A 906 -6.75 0.29 -8.14
C PHE A 906 -6.76 -0.58 -6.88
N ALA A 907 -7.88 -1.21 -6.56
CA ALA A 907 -7.95 -2.19 -5.47
C ALA A 907 -6.97 -3.36 -5.71
N PHE A 908 -6.90 -3.88 -6.93
CA PHE A 908 -5.95 -4.93 -7.32
C PHE A 908 -4.49 -4.47 -7.21
N ARG A 909 -4.18 -3.22 -7.60
CA ARG A 909 -2.83 -2.66 -7.47
C ARG A 909 -2.38 -2.68 -6.02
N ASP A 910 -3.24 -2.24 -5.11
CA ASP A 910 -2.89 -2.15 -3.69
C ASP A 910 -2.60 -3.55 -3.11
N ILE A 911 -3.32 -4.58 -3.59
CA ILE A 911 -3.08 -5.99 -3.26
C ILE A 911 -1.79 -6.53 -3.94
N TYR A 912 -1.56 -6.22 -5.22
CA TYR A 912 -0.39 -6.65 -6.00
C TYR A 912 0.91 -6.06 -5.44
N VAL A 913 0.89 -4.78 -5.03
CA VAL A 913 2.03 -4.07 -4.43
C VAL A 913 2.33 -4.59 -3.01
N ALA A 914 1.31 -5.04 -2.28
CA ALA A 914 1.47 -5.64 -0.95
C ALA A 914 2.18 -7.03 -0.97
N GLY A 915 2.38 -7.65 -2.14
CA GLY A 915 3.29 -8.79 -2.31
C GLY A 915 2.95 -10.06 -1.50
N THR A 916 1.66 -10.34 -1.28
CA THR A 916 1.21 -11.41 -0.39
C THR A 916 1.39 -12.82 -0.99
N THR A 917 1.97 -13.73 -0.21
CA THR A 917 2.21 -15.14 -0.60
C THR A 917 1.54 -16.09 0.40
N SER A 918 0.21 -16.18 0.34
CA SER A 918 -0.53 -17.26 0.97
C SER A 918 -1.78 -17.57 0.14
N GLY A 919 -2.09 -18.86 0.00
CA GLY A 919 -2.90 -19.43 -1.09
C GLY A 919 -4.39 -19.11 -1.17
N SER A 920 -4.86 -17.94 -0.72
CA SER A 920 -6.24 -17.48 -0.97
C SER A 920 -6.42 -15.96 -0.79
N THR A 921 -5.50 -15.14 -1.28
CA THR A 921 -5.61 -13.68 -1.19
C THR A 921 -6.58 -13.12 -2.24
N ALA A 922 -7.34 -12.08 -1.89
CA ALA A 922 -8.11 -11.31 -2.88
C ALA A 922 -7.15 -10.85 -3.99
N GLY A 923 -7.49 -10.98 -5.25
CA GLY A 923 -6.60 -10.65 -6.38
C GLY A 923 -5.74 -11.81 -6.92
N ASP A 924 -5.59 -12.94 -6.24
CA ASP A 924 -4.98 -14.16 -6.83
C ASP A 924 -6.06 -14.96 -7.57
N PHE A 925 -6.29 -14.62 -8.85
CA PHE A 925 -7.41 -15.14 -9.63
C PHE A 925 -7.12 -16.48 -10.31
N ASP A 926 -5.85 -16.85 -10.46
CA ASP A 926 -5.45 -18.16 -10.94
C ASP A 926 -5.18 -19.17 -9.80
N GLY A 927 -5.19 -18.70 -8.55
CA GLY A 927 -4.98 -19.54 -7.37
C GLY A 927 -3.56 -20.09 -7.30
N SER A 928 -2.59 -19.39 -7.87
CA SER A 928 -1.17 -19.76 -7.89
C SER A 928 -0.48 -19.52 -6.55
N GLY A 929 -1.13 -18.80 -5.63
CA GLY A 929 -0.61 -18.36 -4.34
C GLY A 929 0.14 -17.03 -4.41
N PHE A 930 0.07 -16.32 -5.55
CA PHE A 930 0.74 -15.05 -5.79
C PHE A 930 -0.17 -14.14 -6.61
N VAL A 931 -0.31 -12.88 -6.20
CA VAL A 931 -0.98 -11.86 -7.03
C VAL A 931 0.01 -11.39 -8.08
N SER A 932 -0.18 -11.81 -9.33
CA SER A 932 0.80 -11.61 -10.41
C SER A 932 0.29 -10.72 -11.54
N THR A 933 1.16 -10.39 -12.49
CA THR A 933 0.74 -9.70 -13.73
C THR A 933 -0.18 -10.56 -14.60
N TYR A 934 -0.18 -11.89 -14.39
CA TYR A 934 -1.12 -12.78 -15.02
C TYR A 934 -2.53 -12.58 -14.44
N ASP A 935 -2.66 -12.41 -13.14
CA ASP A 935 -3.93 -12.10 -12.46
C ASP A 935 -4.46 -10.73 -12.88
N LEU A 936 -3.57 -9.74 -13.02
CA LEU A 936 -3.95 -8.45 -13.61
C LEU A 936 -4.50 -8.64 -15.03
N SER A 937 -3.88 -9.52 -15.83
CA SER A 937 -4.36 -9.80 -17.19
C SER A 937 -5.74 -10.48 -17.19
N LEU A 938 -6.06 -11.27 -16.16
CA LEU A 938 -7.38 -11.87 -15.95
C LEU A 938 -8.41 -10.81 -15.54
N LEU A 939 -8.08 -9.89 -14.63
CA LEU A 939 -8.95 -8.76 -14.26
C LEU A 939 -9.22 -7.84 -15.45
N VAL A 940 -8.15 -7.43 -16.14
CA VAL A 940 -8.23 -6.51 -17.28
C VAL A 940 -9.04 -7.12 -18.43
N ARG A 941 -9.07 -8.45 -18.57
CA ARG A 941 -9.89 -9.15 -19.57
C ARG A 941 -11.39 -8.91 -19.38
N GLU A 942 -11.82 -8.77 -18.12
CA GLU A 942 -13.22 -8.64 -17.73
C GLU A 942 -13.64 -7.17 -17.49
N LEU A 943 -12.74 -6.19 -17.67
CA LEU A 943 -13.05 -4.76 -17.52
C LEU A 943 -14.17 -4.29 -18.44
N GLY A 944 -15.08 -3.51 -17.85
CA GLY A 944 -16.27 -2.99 -18.50
C GLY A 944 -17.47 -3.94 -18.45
N GLU A 945 -17.30 -5.14 -17.90
CA GLU A 945 -18.43 -5.96 -17.50
C GLU A 945 -19.12 -5.34 -16.29
N THR A 946 -20.44 -5.46 -16.27
CA THR A 946 -21.27 -5.01 -15.15
C THR A 946 -22.27 -6.10 -14.86
N GLN A 947 -22.83 -6.09 -13.65
CA GLN A 947 -23.90 -7.01 -13.27
C GLN A 947 -24.99 -7.11 -14.35
N ALA A 948 -25.38 -5.98 -14.95
CA ALA A 948 -26.37 -5.91 -16.03
C ALA A 948 -25.92 -6.57 -17.35
N THR A 949 -24.63 -6.50 -17.68
CA THR A 949 -24.07 -6.99 -18.96
C THR A 949 -23.84 -8.51 -18.90
N VAL A 950 -23.36 -9.01 -17.75
CA VAL A 950 -23.20 -10.45 -17.49
C VAL A 950 -24.56 -11.15 -17.39
N SER A 951 -25.52 -10.54 -16.69
CA SER A 951 -26.91 -11.02 -16.63
C SER A 951 -27.60 -11.13 -18.01
N ALA A 952 -27.13 -10.37 -19.01
CA ALA A 952 -27.65 -10.39 -20.37
C ALA A 952 -27.06 -11.50 -21.27
N GLY A 953 -26.16 -12.34 -20.72
CA GLY A 953 -25.59 -13.51 -21.39
C GLY A 953 -24.12 -13.36 -21.78
N SER A 954 -23.43 -12.29 -21.35
CA SER A 954 -21.96 -12.30 -21.29
C SER A 954 -21.54 -13.28 -20.20
N LYS A 955 -20.48 -14.05 -20.42
CA LYS A 955 -19.94 -14.98 -19.41
C LYS A 955 -18.58 -14.45 -18.99
N ILE A 956 -18.42 -14.19 -17.70
CA ILE A 956 -17.10 -13.97 -17.12
C ILE A 956 -16.34 -15.30 -17.27
N ALA A 957 -15.17 -15.24 -17.90
CA ALA A 957 -14.32 -16.42 -18.01
C ALA A 957 -13.50 -16.55 -16.73
N TYR A 958 -13.62 -17.68 -16.04
CA TYR A 958 -12.78 -18.00 -14.88
C TYR A 958 -11.75 -19.05 -15.29
N ASP A 959 -10.54 -18.98 -14.72
CA ASP A 959 -9.60 -20.10 -14.80
C ASP A 959 -9.97 -21.16 -13.75
N PHE A 960 -9.82 -22.44 -14.10
CA PHE A 960 -10.40 -23.57 -13.36
C PHE A 960 -9.72 -23.85 -12.01
N ALA A 961 -8.61 -23.19 -11.68
CA ALA A 961 -7.82 -23.43 -10.47
C ALA A 961 -8.35 -22.68 -9.22
N TYR A 962 -8.66 -21.39 -9.34
CA TYR A 962 -9.31 -20.63 -8.24
C TYR A 962 -10.65 -21.26 -7.84
N LEU A 963 -11.46 -21.61 -8.83
CA LEU A 963 -12.74 -22.27 -8.61
C LEU A 963 -12.60 -23.66 -7.99
N ALA A 964 -11.55 -24.41 -8.33
CA ALA A 964 -11.29 -25.70 -7.71
C ALA A 964 -10.92 -25.57 -6.22
N ASN A 965 -10.21 -24.51 -5.81
CA ASN A 965 -9.93 -24.24 -4.39
C ASN A 965 -11.18 -23.74 -3.64
N ALA A 966 -11.92 -22.78 -4.21
CA ALA A 966 -13.16 -22.26 -3.61
C ALA A 966 -14.29 -23.29 -3.50
N LEU A 967 -14.28 -24.32 -4.37
CA LEU A 967 -15.20 -25.46 -4.36
C LEU A 967 -14.69 -26.68 -3.60
N ALA A 968 -13.37 -26.85 -3.45
CA ALA A 968 -12.79 -27.92 -2.63
C ALA A 968 -13.13 -27.72 -1.15
N GLU A 969 -13.49 -26.50 -0.76
CA GLU A 969 -14.10 -26.21 0.51
C GLU A 969 -15.62 -26.43 0.47
N THR A 970 -16.09 -27.62 0.86
CA THR A 970 -17.43 -27.85 1.50
C THR A 970 -17.67 -29.34 1.82
N PRO A 971 -18.47 -29.72 2.84
CA PRO A 971 -18.83 -29.07 4.10
C PRO A 971 -18.38 -29.89 5.34
N LEU A 972 -18.28 -29.23 6.50
CA LEU A 972 -18.30 -29.79 7.87
C LEU A 972 -17.74 -31.22 8.04
N THR A 973 -16.43 -31.34 8.21
CA THR A 973 -15.94 -32.17 9.31
C THR A 973 -15.72 -31.24 10.50
N THR A 974 -16.67 -31.24 11.43
CA THR A 974 -16.38 -31.05 12.85
C THR A 974 -15.38 -32.12 13.25
N SER A 975 -14.11 -31.81 13.02
CA SER A 975 -12.97 -32.56 13.49
C SER A 975 -11.94 -31.51 13.82
N ALA A 976 -12.24 -30.84 14.93
CA ALA A 976 -11.21 -30.33 15.81
C ALA A 976 -10.14 -31.42 15.96
N SER A 977 -9.00 -31.20 15.31
CA SER A 977 -7.75 -31.84 15.68
C SER A 977 -6.65 -30.80 15.69
N ALA A 978 -6.74 -30.00 16.74
CA ALA A 978 -5.61 -29.63 17.56
C ALA A 978 -4.75 -28.51 16.97
N ALA A 979 -5.28 -27.30 17.07
CA ALA A 979 -4.45 -26.25 17.66
C ALA A 979 -3.97 -26.83 18.99
N GLY A 980 -2.69 -27.23 19.02
CA GLY A 980 -2.01 -27.33 20.30
C GLY A 980 -2.32 -26.04 21.05
N THR A 981 -2.73 -26.16 22.30
CA THR A 981 -2.66 -25.05 23.24
C THR A 981 -1.36 -24.29 22.96
N PRO A 982 -1.40 -22.99 22.60
CA PRO A 982 -0.19 -22.22 22.42
C PRO A 982 0.67 -22.43 23.66
N ASP A 983 1.93 -22.82 23.48
CA ASP A 983 2.84 -22.97 24.60
C ASP A 983 2.91 -21.62 25.32
N THR A 984 2.47 -21.60 26.58
CA THR A 984 2.48 -20.38 27.41
C THR A 984 3.93 -19.97 27.63
N LEU A 985 4.22 -18.69 27.40
CA LEU A 985 5.55 -18.14 27.58
C LEU A 985 5.97 -18.25 29.06
N ASP A 986 7.19 -18.74 29.33
CA ASP A 986 7.75 -18.81 30.70
C ASP A 986 9.01 -17.93 30.85
N ALA A 987 9.29 -17.52 32.09
CA ALA A 987 10.37 -16.57 32.34
C ALA A 987 11.78 -17.14 32.11
N GLU A 988 11.94 -18.47 32.06
CA GLU A 988 13.23 -19.12 31.81
C GLU A 988 13.55 -19.13 30.31
N ALA A 989 12.53 -19.20 29.45
CA ALA A 989 12.63 -19.16 27.99
C ALA A 989 12.86 -17.74 27.42
N VAL A 990 12.36 -16.69 28.08
CA VAL A 990 12.47 -15.29 27.61
C VAL A 990 13.86 -14.68 27.86
N GLN A 991 14.53 -15.07 28.95
CA GLN A 991 15.77 -14.43 29.39
C GLN A 991 16.89 -14.45 28.32
N PRO A 992 17.15 -15.56 27.60
CA PRO A 992 18.17 -15.58 26.54
C PRO A 992 17.87 -14.64 25.36
N VAL A 993 16.59 -14.49 24.99
CA VAL A 993 16.16 -13.58 23.92
C VAL A 993 16.31 -12.12 24.35
N PHE A 994 15.96 -11.83 25.61
CA PHE A 994 16.15 -10.51 26.20
C PHE A 994 17.63 -10.10 26.27
N ASP A 995 18.51 -11.03 26.68
CA ASP A 995 19.96 -10.78 26.73
C ASP A 995 20.53 -10.54 25.32
N ALA A 996 20.04 -11.25 24.30
CA ALA A 996 20.43 -11.04 22.90
C ALA A 996 19.98 -9.67 22.39
N ALA A 997 18.74 -9.25 22.65
CA ALA A 997 18.24 -7.92 22.32
C ALA A 997 19.09 -6.80 22.93
N ALA A 998 19.45 -6.94 24.22
CA ALA A 998 20.32 -5.99 24.91
C ALA A 998 21.73 -5.90 24.29
N ALA A 999 22.28 -7.04 23.84
CA ALA A 999 23.58 -7.08 23.17
C ALA A 999 23.54 -6.39 21.80
N ILE A 1000 22.49 -6.63 21.00
CA ILE A 1000 22.30 -6.00 19.68
C ILE A 1000 22.26 -4.46 19.82
N ILE A 1001 21.52 -3.96 20.82
CA ILE A 1001 21.43 -2.51 21.11
C ILE A 1001 22.78 -1.96 21.60
N SER A 1002 23.47 -2.68 22.48
CA SER A 1002 24.78 -2.27 22.98
C SER A 1002 25.82 -2.17 21.86
N ASP A 1003 25.89 -3.16 20.97
CA ASP A 1003 26.82 -3.17 19.83
C ASP A 1003 26.51 -2.01 18.86
N ALA A 1004 25.24 -1.72 18.62
CA ALA A 1004 24.82 -0.59 17.78
C ALA A 1004 25.23 0.77 18.38
N TYR A 1005 25.07 0.98 19.69
CA TYR A 1005 25.54 2.21 20.36
C TYR A 1005 27.07 2.32 20.39
N GLU A 1006 27.81 1.21 20.48
CA GLU A 1006 29.27 1.21 20.36
C GLU A 1006 29.74 1.61 18.96
N GLN A 1007 29.05 1.16 17.89
CA GLN A 1007 29.33 1.58 16.51
C GLN A 1007 29.10 3.09 16.30
N LEU A 1008 28.18 3.69 17.03
CA LEU A 1008 27.92 5.13 17.06
C LEU A 1008 28.87 5.91 18.00
N GLY A 1009 29.83 5.24 18.67
CA GLY A 1009 30.83 5.87 19.54
C GLY A 1009 30.34 6.23 20.95
N ILE A 1010 29.21 5.67 21.39
CA ILE A 1010 28.60 5.92 22.71
C ILE A 1010 28.97 4.80 23.68
N PHE A 1011 29.85 5.06 24.65
CA PHE A 1011 30.30 4.07 25.64
C PHE A 1011 29.63 4.27 27.01
N ASN A 1012 29.16 3.17 27.64
CA ASN A 1012 28.42 3.08 28.91
C ASN A 1012 26.89 3.26 28.86
N TYR A 1013 26.23 2.70 27.85
CA TYR A 1013 24.78 2.50 27.92
C TYR A 1013 24.45 1.40 28.94
N VAL A 1014 23.62 1.71 29.95
CA VAL A 1014 23.14 0.73 30.93
C VAL A 1014 21.70 0.38 30.60
N VAL A 1015 21.49 -0.73 29.87
CA VAL A 1015 20.18 -1.37 29.74
C VAL A 1015 19.74 -1.83 31.13
N THR A 1016 18.63 -1.33 31.67
CA THR A 1016 17.99 -1.99 32.83
C THR A 1016 16.47 -1.80 32.82
N THR A 1017 15.66 -2.88 32.96
CA THR A 1017 15.07 -3.34 34.25
C THR A 1017 13.90 -4.35 34.09
N ASN A 1018 14.18 -5.66 34.02
CA ASN A 1018 13.21 -6.76 34.17
C ASN A 1018 12.09 -6.89 33.10
N PHE A 1019 11.61 -8.11 32.89
CA PHE A 1019 10.38 -8.39 32.15
C PHE A 1019 9.40 -9.19 33.02
N GLN A 1020 8.11 -9.13 32.70
CA GLN A 1020 7.07 -9.94 33.31
C GLN A 1020 6.16 -10.52 32.23
N ILE A 1021 5.74 -11.77 32.42
CA ILE A 1021 4.81 -12.45 31.52
C ILE A 1021 3.43 -12.40 32.18
N VAL A 1022 2.46 -11.84 31.46
CA VAL A 1022 1.10 -11.58 31.93
C VAL A 1022 0.14 -11.80 30.77
N ASP A 1023 -1.08 -12.22 31.02
CA ASP A 1023 -2.11 -12.35 29.98
C ASP A 1023 -2.67 -10.96 29.64
N LEU A 1024 -2.35 -10.45 28.45
CA LEU A 1024 -2.70 -9.12 27.96
C LEU A 1024 -4.02 -9.18 27.17
N PRO A 1025 -4.94 -8.23 27.36
CA PRO A 1025 -6.26 -8.29 26.73
C PRO A 1025 -6.22 -7.97 25.23
N GLY A 1026 -7.05 -8.67 24.45
CA GLY A 1026 -7.25 -8.38 23.03
C GLY A 1026 -6.11 -8.88 22.14
N SER A 1027 -5.68 -8.07 21.17
CA SER A 1027 -4.59 -8.39 20.24
C SER A 1027 -3.23 -7.84 20.67
N GLN A 1028 -3.08 -7.44 21.94
CA GLN A 1028 -1.89 -6.73 22.42
C GLN A 1028 -0.77 -7.71 22.79
N LEU A 1029 0.39 -7.58 22.14
CA LEU A 1029 1.53 -8.48 22.31
C LEU A 1029 2.47 -8.06 23.46
N SER A 1030 2.62 -6.76 23.70
CA SER A 1030 3.47 -6.21 24.76
C SER A 1030 3.08 -4.79 25.18
N TYR A 1031 3.64 -4.35 26.31
CA TYR A 1031 3.81 -2.92 26.62
C TYR A 1031 4.94 -2.69 27.63
N ARG A 1032 5.55 -1.51 27.60
CA ARG A 1032 6.51 -1.04 28.60
C ARG A 1032 5.86 -0.17 29.67
N ASN A 1033 6.15 -0.42 30.94
CA ASN A 1033 5.76 0.45 32.06
C ASN A 1033 6.85 0.52 33.14
N ASN A 1034 7.24 1.73 33.55
CA ASN A 1034 8.24 1.99 34.61
C ASN A 1034 9.56 1.21 34.46
N GLY A 1035 10.01 1.00 33.22
CA GLY A 1035 11.25 0.29 32.91
C GLY A 1035 11.15 -1.23 32.86
N THR A 1036 9.98 -1.82 33.13
CA THR A 1036 9.70 -3.27 32.98
C THR A 1036 8.86 -3.53 31.73
N ILE A 1037 9.26 -4.51 30.93
CA ILE A 1037 8.53 -4.96 29.73
C ILE A 1037 7.52 -6.04 30.14
N PHE A 1038 6.25 -5.82 29.83
CA PHE A 1038 5.18 -6.80 30.03
C PHE A 1038 4.91 -7.48 28.69
N LEU A 1039 5.06 -8.80 28.66
CA LEU A 1039 4.86 -9.64 27.48
C LEU A 1039 3.59 -10.45 27.67
N ASP A 1040 2.80 -10.55 26.61
CA ASP A 1040 1.62 -11.40 26.62
C ASP A 1040 1.98 -12.89 26.83
N ILE A 1041 1.11 -13.67 27.47
CA ILE A 1041 1.42 -15.06 27.82
C ILE A 1041 1.27 -16.01 26.62
N ASP A 1042 0.41 -15.71 25.65
CA ASP A 1042 0.12 -16.59 24.51
C ASP A 1042 0.14 -15.90 23.13
N ALA A 1043 0.67 -14.67 23.09
CA ALA A 1043 0.79 -13.83 21.89
C ALA A 1043 -0.57 -13.56 21.22
N ALA A 1044 -1.55 -13.12 22.01
CA ALA A 1044 -2.94 -12.89 21.61
C ALA A 1044 -3.60 -14.14 20.99
N GLY A 1045 -3.26 -15.31 21.52
CA GLY A 1045 -3.74 -16.61 21.04
C GLY A 1045 -3.05 -17.15 19.77
N LEU A 1046 -2.03 -16.48 19.25
CA LEU A 1046 -1.27 -16.88 18.05
C LEU A 1046 0.00 -17.69 18.39
N GLY A 1047 0.46 -17.64 19.63
CA GLY A 1047 1.63 -18.35 20.14
C GLY A 1047 2.96 -17.65 19.87
N TRP A 1048 3.91 -17.78 20.81
CA TRP A 1048 5.26 -17.20 20.69
C TRP A 1048 6.25 -18.14 20.00
N PHE A 1049 7.06 -17.57 19.10
CA PHE A 1049 8.32 -18.16 18.70
C PHE A 1049 9.46 -17.65 19.60
N VAL A 1050 10.09 -18.56 20.33
CA VAL A 1050 11.23 -18.26 21.20
C VAL A 1050 12.49 -18.82 20.55
N ASP A 1051 13.27 -17.93 19.96
CA ASP A 1051 14.51 -18.30 19.27
C ASP A 1051 15.59 -18.71 20.27
N SER A 1052 16.09 -19.95 20.15
CA SER A 1052 17.20 -20.42 20.98
C SER A 1052 18.57 -19.84 20.55
N THR A 1053 18.62 -19.24 19.37
CA THR A 1053 19.81 -18.63 18.73
C THR A 1053 19.47 -17.26 18.10
N PRO A 1054 19.01 -16.27 18.89
CA PRO A 1054 18.40 -15.04 18.36
C PRO A 1054 19.30 -14.19 17.45
N THR A 1055 20.61 -14.34 17.55
CA THR A 1055 21.59 -13.57 16.76
C THR A 1055 21.93 -14.21 15.41
N LEU A 1056 21.42 -15.42 15.11
CA LEU A 1056 21.76 -16.18 13.90
C LEU A 1056 20.63 -16.28 12.88
N ASN A 1057 19.38 -15.95 13.27
CA ASN A 1057 18.19 -15.93 12.39
C ASN A 1057 17.90 -17.25 11.64
N GLU A 1058 18.22 -18.41 12.21
CA GLU A 1058 18.22 -19.70 11.49
C GLU A 1058 16.82 -20.18 11.03
N GLU A 1059 15.74 -19.76 11.70
CA GLU A 1059 14.35 -20.11 11.38
C GLU A 1059 13.67 -19.10 10.43
N PHE A 1060 14.40 -18.07 9.99
CA PHE A 1060 13.87 -17.00 9.14
C PHE A 1060 14.71 -16.81 7.88
N THR A 1061 14.07 -16.30 6.84
CA THR A 1061 14.70 -15.91 5.57
C THR A 1061 14.50 -14.41 5.38
N ALA A 1062 15.54 -13.69 4.95
CA ALA A 1062 15.43 -12.24 4.74
C ALA A 1062 14.36 -11.92 3.69
N ALA A 1063 13.41 -11.05 4.05
CA ALA A 1063 12.28 -10.61 3.23
C ALA A 1063 12.36 -9.11 2.87
N GLY A 1064 13.24 -8.35 3.54
CA GLY A 1064 13.53 -6.94 3.26
C GLY A 1064 14.80 -6.46 3.98
N THR A 1065 15.09 -5.16 3.97
CA THR A 1065 16.32 -4.57 4.56
C THR A 1065 16.47 -4.86 6.05
N ASN A 1066 15.34 -4.91 6.77
CA ASN A 1066 15.25 -5.14 8.21
C ASN A 1066 14.15 -6.15 8.60
N SER A 1067 13.54 -6.81 7.61
CA SER A 1067 12.41 -7.72 7.78
C SER A 1067 12.77 -9.13 7.33
N TRP A 1068 12.33 -10.12 8.10
CA TRP A 1068 12.63 -11.53 7.96
C TRP A 1068 11.34 -12.35 8.09
N GLN A 1069 11.15 -13.34 7.24
CA GLN A 1069 9.94 -14.18 7.22
C GLN A 1069 10.28 -15.61 7.61
N ALA A 1070 9.44 -16.23 8.45
CA ALA A 1070 9.66 -17.59 8.93
C ALA A 1070 9.66 -18.57 7.76
N ILE A 1071 10.52 -19.59 7.85
CA ILE A 1071 10.56 -20.66 6.87
C ILE A 1071 9.25 -21.46 6.96
N LEU A 1072 8.58 -21.69 5.82
CA LEU A 1072 7.31 -22.41 5.74
C LEU A 1072 7.40 -23.82 6.35
N ASN A 1073 6.48 -24.14 7.28
CA ASN A 1073 6.47 -25.31 8.16
C ASN A 1073 7.66 -25.41 9.15
N GLY A 1074 8.38 -24.32 9.39
CA GLY A 1074 9.44 -24.19 10.41
C GLY A 1074 8.86 -23.91 11.80
N ASP A 1075 9.72 -23.86 12.83
CA ASP A 1075 9.24 -23.74 14.22
C ASP A 1075 8.64 -22.35 14.53
N ALA A 1076 9.00 -21.35 13.71
CA ALA A 1076 8.52 -19.96 13.74
C ALA A 1076 7.28 -19.70 12.86
N ASP A 1077 6.86 -20.65 12.01
CA ASP A 1077 5.73 -20.48 11.10
C ASP A 1077 4.40 -20.45 11.86
N GLY A 1078 3.60 -19.41 11.62
CA GLY A 1078 2.33 -19.15 12.28
C GLY A 1078 2.42 -18.59 13.70
N LYS A 1079 3.61 -18.20 14.18
CA LYS A 1079 3.85 -17.68 15.55
C LYS A 1079 4.43 -16.26 15.55
N ILE A 1080 4.29 -15.54 16.65
CA ILE A 1080 4.84 -14.19 16.85
C ILE A 1080 6.31 -14.26 17.30
N ASP A 1081 7.22 -13.56 16.63
CA ASP A 1081 8.65 -13.54 17.00
C ASP A 1081 8.92 -12.69 18.25
N LEU A 1082 9.44 -13.33 19.30
CA LEU A 1082 9.68 -12.66 20.58
C LEU A 1082 10.82 -11.63 20.53
N LEU A 1083 11.86 -11.86 19.73
CA LEU A 1083 13.02 -10.95 19.63
C LEU A 1083 12.59 -9.58 19.11
N THR A 1084 11.77 -9.59 18.07
CA THR A 1084 11.19 -8.38 17.45
C THR A 1084 10.42 -7.54 18.46
N VAL A 1085 9.52 -8.17 19.22
CA VAL A 1085 8.71 -7.48 20.21
C VAL A 1085 9.58 -6.90 21.35
N ILE A 1086 10.60 -7.62 21.81
CA ILE A 1086 11.51 -7.11 22.84
C ILE A 1086 12.33 -5.92 22.31
N LEU A 1087 12.84 -6.00 21.09
CA LEU A 1087 13.62 -4.91 20.46
C LEU A 1087 12.76 -3.65 20.27
N HIS A 1088 11.54 -3.81 19.77
CA HIS A 1088 10.55 -2.75 19.66
C HIS A 1088 10.36 -2.04 21.00
N GLU A 1089 10.06 -2.81 22.04
CA GLU A 1089 9.83 -2.27 23.38
C GLU A 1089 11.09 -1.69 24.00
N MET A 1090 12.29 -2.16 23.65
CA MET A 1090 13.57 -1.67 24.19
C MET A 1090 13.99 -0.31 23.66
N ILE A 1091 13.73 -0.05 22.38
CA ILE A 1091 14.28 1.11 21.69
C ILE A 1091 13.30 2.29 21.72
N GLY A 1092 12.00 2.04 21.50
CA GLY A 1092 10.93 3.05 21.50
C GLY A 1092 11.09 4.14 20.42
N GLY A 1093 10.21 4.18 19.43
CA GLY A 1093 10.27 5.12 18.29
C GLY A 1093 8.88 5.48 17.73
N ASN A 1094 8.84 6.39 16.75
CA ASN A 1094 7.61 6.69 16.00
C ASN A 1094 7.36 5.61 14.95
N ALA A 1095 6.11 5.16 14.85
CA ALA A 1095 5.69 4.03 14.04
C ALA A 1095 5.63 4.36 12.54
N ASP A 1096 6.23 3.50 11.72
CA ASP A 1096 5.86 3.24 10.33
C ASP A 1096 5.33 1.80 10.24
N GLU A 1097 4.32 1.52 9.41
CA GLU A 1097 3.59 0.24 9.43
C GLU A 1097 4.45 -0.98 8.97
N SER A 1098 5.67 -0.75 8.46
CA SER A 1098 6.55 -1.79 7.90
C SER A 1098 7.91 -1.98 8.60
N ASP A 1099 8.17 -1.33 9.72
CA ASP A 1099 9.46 -1.41 10.45
C ASP A 1099 9.27 -1.89 11.89
N LEU A 1100 10.36 -2.10 12.66
CA LEU A 1100 10.39 -2.56 14.05
C LEU A 1100 9.38 -1.84 14.97
N PHE A 1101 8.95 -0.62 14.62
CA PHE A 1101 7.98 0.21 15.35
C PHE A 1101 6.54 0.16 14.82
N ALA A 1102 6.22 -0.79 13.94
CA ALA A 1102 4.87 -1.00 13.45
C ALA A 1102 3.88 -1.24 14.60
N THR A 1103 2.66 -0.71 14.44
CA THR A 1103 1.62 -0.80 15.48
C THR A 1103 1.02 -2.20 15.64
N SER A 1104 1.30 -3.10 14.69
CA SER A 1104 0.97 -4.52 14.71
C SER A 1104 2.13 -5.33 14.15
N LEU A 1105 2.30 -6.56 14.65
CA LEU A 1105 3.26 -7.53 14.15
C LEU A 1105 2.50 -8.77 13.67
N ASP A 1106 2.62 -9.08 12.38
CA ASP A 1106 2.01 -10.28 11.81
C ASP A 1106 2.75 -11.56 12.26
N PRO A 1107 2.05 -12.69 12.45
CA PRO A 1107 2.68 -13.97 12.67
C PRO A 1107 3.67 -14.33 11.56
N SER A 1108 4.72 -15.07 11.91
CA SER A 1108 5.78 -15.52 10.99
C SER A 1108 6.73 -14.39 10.53
N VAL A 1109 6.72 -13.22 11.18
CA VAL A 1109 7.58 -12.09 10.84
C VAL A 1109 8.56 -11.76 11.97
N ARG A 1110 9.82 -11.48 11.62
CA ARG A 1110 10.84 -10.88 12.48
C ARG A 1110 11.32 -9.55 11.90
N LEU A 1111 11.37 -8.52 12.74
CA LEU A 1111 11.89 -7.19 12.38
C LEU A 1111 13.12 -6.88 13.25
N LEU A 1112 14.17 -6.35 12.62
CA LEU A 1112 15.40 -5.87 13.25
C LEU A 1112 15.64 -4.40 12.87
N PHE A 1113 16.66 -3.75 13.41
CA PHE A 1113 16.99 -2.36 13.09
C PHE A 1113 18.45 -2.24 12.65
N ALA A 1114 18.75 -1.23 11.82
CA ALA A 1114 20.13 -0.83 11.51
C ALA A 1114 20.67 0.11 12.59
N ALA A 1115 21.98 0.10 12.85
CA ALA A 1115 22.58 0.88 13.93
C ALA A 1115 22.32 2.40 13.79
N GLU A 1116 22.32 2.93 12.56
CA GLU A 1116 21.96 4.33 12.26
C GLU A 1116 20.50 4.69 12.59
N ASN A 1117 19.59 3.71 12.69
CA ASN A 1117 18.17 3.93 12.95
C ASN A 1117 17.83 4.00 14.45
N LEU A 1118 18.83 3.86 15.33
CA LEU A 1118 18.61 4.04 16.76
C LEU A 1118 18.30 5.52 17.07
N PRO A 1119 17.23 5.82 17.82
CA PRO A 1119 17.00 7.15 18.35
C PRO A 1119 18.19 7.53 19.25
N ILE A 1120 19.02 8.48 18.81
CA ILE A 1120 20.18 8.97 19.58
C ILE A 1120 19.76 9.76 20.83
N PHE A 1121 18.46 10.01 21.03
CA PHE A 1121 17.97 10.75 22.18
C PHE A 1121 16.76 10.08 22.81
N GLN A 1122 17.01 9.27 23.86
CA GLN A 1122 16.23 9.34 25.09
C GLN A 1122 16.99 8.65 26.24
N LEU A 1123 17.20 9.39 27.34
CA LEU A 1123 17.77 9.00 28.64
C LEU A 1123 19.31 9.05 28.82
N VAL A 1124 19.95 10.20 28.59
CA VAL A 1124 21.09 10.60 29.43
C VAL A 1124 21.04 12.11 29.69
N ASP A 1125 21.11 12.50 30.96
CA ASP A 1125 21.27 13.88 31.42
C ASP A 1125 22.48 14.55 30.72
N PRO A 1126 22.31 15.67 29.99
CA PRO A 1126 23.40 16.38 29.32
C PRO A 1126 24.54 16.76 30.28
N ALA A 1127 24.26 16.94 31.58
CA ALA A 1127 25.28 17.26 32.58
C ALA A 1127 26.25 16.09 32.86
N LEU A 1128 25.85 14.84 32.60
CA LEU A 1128 26.69 13.65 32.78
C LEU A 1128 27.60 13.40 31.57
N VAL A 1129 27.17 13.80 30.37
CA VAL A 1129 27.96 13.71 29.13
C VAL A 1129 29.13 14.70 29.17
N ASP A 1130 28.87 15.94 29.61
CA ASP A 1130 29.94 16.93 29.82
C ASP A 1130 30.92 16.52 30.93
N GLN A 1131 30.45 15.81 31.96
CA GLN A 1131 31.31 15.31 33.03
C GLN A 1131 32.22 14.16 32.56
N ALA A 1132 31.71 13.22 31.77
CA ALA A 1132 32.49 12.11 31.21
C ALA A 1132 33.53 12.57 30.15
N MET A 1133 33.18 13.57 29.34
CA MET A 1133 34.08 14.21 28.38
C MET A 1133 35.20 15.02 29.08
N SER A 1134 34.95 15.53 30.29
CA SER A 1134 35.95 16.28 31.07
C SER A 1134 36.91 15.39 31.87
N GLU A 1135 36.54 14.15 32.18
CA GLU A 1135 37.35 13.23 32.98
C GLU A 1135 38.30 12.33 32.15
N ASN A 1136 38.15 12.31 30.82
CA ASN A 1136 39.02 11.59 29.88
C ASN A 1136 39.92 12.49 28.99
N ALA A 1137 40.06 13.78 29.34
CA ALA A 1137 41.00 14.73 28.70
C ALA A 1137 42.20 15.07 29.61
#